data_AF-A0A371PDV7-F1
#
_entry.id   AF-A0A371PDV7-F1
#
_cell.length_a   1.000
_cell.length_b   1.000
_cell.length_c   1.000
_cell.angle_alpha   90.00
_cell.angle_beta   90.00
_cell.angle_gamma   90.00
#
_symmetry.space_group_name_H-M   'P 1'
#
loop_
_entity.id
_entity.type
_entity.pdbx_description
1 polymer ?
#
loop_
_entity_poly.entity_id
_entity_poly.type
_entity_poly.pdbx_seq_one_letter_code
_entity_poly.pdbx_strand_id
1 'polypeptide(L)'
;MTLDAKATFAGTDHPVASINAANTLAGSPKDAIVAYTPRWGTYGRSIGVGGASDVASVLVQDGIVASVDVAAAGAGQIPADAFVLVGREAGASAIRALAPGDTVALAYDLRDDVAEQMKFVIGSNRELVRDGVARPDGELDNDVHPRTVIGFKDSGKTMLLVTNDGRQAPVNGMTMRELAAFMVSEGAETAWNLDGGGSTTMVARSLGETTATVRNSPSDGAERLDPNGVGVFVSPGSGRAEDLVITPGTGDAKVFPGLHRTLTVKAVDDHLAPVPLARGDVRWSTSAGTVDNGLLAVPADATGTITVKGTADDTQGDTRVQVLRRLRTLELSQTRLAITDPIAANAVKVKVTGRDGQGFTAPVESADLDLDYDRSIVKVTPSGTGLKITPLTDGGTVLVLKAGGQTARLPITVGVQTVKPYAFDDAAAGTGRWTGNPTSAVTGITKVADGVRLDFPAARNKGITAASVPARWVEIPGQPLRVRLKVKSDVLVPSGLTYAGFWDSTMKSYGLYGTGLQPLGVGADDPWQYVTFTIPATATFPVRWNSFQGINTAPDQQKAGSMIFGGVEADVPSEIELPGQEPLRSDPLFSPDGATDPDTDWSFATLSDVQFTAAQPELTKVAIAALARIRAQDPDLIVLNGDIVDRGLPEDIALARKTLEEGGCDLIGLGQEPDEESTPDPSKGTVPCYYVPGNHESYGLGNVQSTLAAWEAEFGQPYRTFDHKGTRFVLLNSALGSLRGSDWDQLPMLQKALTGAKEDPAIRNVMVFAHHPANDPAETDSSQLTDRTEVRLVQKLLTDFRTESDKGVAMVGSHAQIANVDRVEGVPFVVLPSSGKSPYGTPDRGGLTGWLKWDVDRDASAGGQWLTADVRAFSQETVVDAPETIEVGGTATVGGHVVQPSGVVAGSRVVPLAYPVSVHWSGDSSLAIGSGDAAVSAARSAKKVAILDPETRRLTGLRTGEVTLSVTNDSMRELTDAASTAPVVGRRTVTVVADQGPGPRIDAPAPVFASQPVGTTGAGQRVIVTNRGDEPLRVSRVSIAATGSSPSGEFVLAGEKCVGDAIAPGASCEVLVRFSPSVAERTSTAELVIEANTPEGQVEVPLTGLSTVPPKGDTGPEGATGPVGPTGPQGPGGESGTPGATGPQGPQGPAGPRGPQGPTGTVGFRSSSSVVTVEQGDRARLTFSLSNRTGATLRSTVRATPAKALRASGRRTVTVKGLRSGSTRKLSFKLSIGRKARIGKHTVRVRMTVGDRTVTRTVTVRVVR
;
A
#
# COMPACT_ATOMS: atom_id res chain seq x y z
N MET A 1 4.38 -26.00 -41.95
CA MET A 1 3.53 -27.15 -41.61
C MET A 1 2.21 -27.00 -42.30
N THR A 2 2.16 -27.53 -43.52
CA THR A 2 0.96 -27.62 -44.34
C THR A 2 0.48 -29.06 -44.30
N LEU A 3 -0.76 -29.26 -43.86
CA LEU A 3 -1.45 -30.54 -43.95
C LEU A 3 -1.72 -30.87 -45.42
N ASP A 4 -1.34 -32.06 -45.86
CA ASP A 4 -1.77 -32.66 -47.11
C ASP A 4 -2.71 -33.82 -46.77
N ALA A 5 -4.02 -33.62 -46.94
CA ALA A 5 -5.02 -34.60 -46.57
C ALA A 5 -6.08 -34.72 -47.65
N LYS A 6 -6.47 -35.96 -47.94
CA LYS A 6 -7.49 -36.30 -48.94
C LYS A 6 -8.29 -37.54 -48.55
N ALA A 7 -9.55 -37.53 -48.93
CA ALA A 7 -10.43 -38.68 -48.89
C ALA A 7 -10.68 -39.15 -50.33
N THR A 8 -10.38 -40.41 -50.63
CA THR A 8 -10.59 -41.00 -51.96
C THR A 8 -11.82 -41.88 -51.92
N PHE A 9 -12.83 -41.53 -52.71
CA PHE A 9 -14.04 -42.32 -52.89
C PHE A 9 -14.66 -42.06 -54.27
N ALA A 10 -15.45 -43.00 -54.78
CA ALA A 10 -16.00 -42.95 -56.14
C ALA A 10 -14.94 -42.67 -57.24
N GLY A 11 -13.71 -43.16 -57.05
CA GLY A 11 -12.59 -42.96 -57.97
C GLY A 11 -12.03 -41.54 -58.03
N THR A 12 -12.42 -40.64 -57.11
CA THR A 12 -12.02 -39.24 -57.07
C THR A 12 -11.38 -38.88 -55.73
N ASP A 13 -10.34 -38.04 -55.77
CA ASP A 13 -9.72 -37.48 -54.58
C ASP A 13 -10.45 -36.21 -54.15
N HIS A 14 -10.92 -36.19 -52.91
CA HIS A 14 -11.56 -35.04 -52.28
C HIS A 14 -10.61 -34.43 -51.23
N PRO A 15 -10.26 -33.14 -51.33
CA PRO A 15 -9.44 -32.47 -50.33
C PRO A 15 -10.09 -32.48 -48.95
N VAL A 16 -9.33 -32.84 -47.92
CA VAL A 16 -9.74 -32.77 -46.52
C VAL A 16 -9.09 -31.54 -45.89
N ALA A 17 -9.93 -30.60 -45.45
CA ALA A 17 -9.47 -29.30 -44.98
C ALA A 17 -8.78 -29.36 -43.61
N SER A 18 -9.18 -30.29 -42.74
CA SER A 18 -8.58 -30.49 -41.43
C SER A 18 -8.88 -31.89 -40.86
N ILE A 19 -8.04 -32.31 -39.91
CA ILE A 19 -8.18 -33.58 -39.17
C ILE A 19 -8.38 -33.26 -37.68
N ASN A 20 -9.40 -33.85 -37.04
CA ASN A 20 -9.73 -33.67 -35.62
C ASN A 20 -9.76 -32.21 -35.16
N ALA A 21 -10.17 -31.28 -36.04
CA ALA A 21 -10.16 -29.87 -35.74
C ALA A 21 -11.58 -29.38 -35.49
N ALA A 22 -11.74 -28.59 -34.43
CA ALA A 22 -12.98 -27.86 -34.21
C ALA A 22 -13.21 -26.74 -35.24
N ASN A 23 -12.17 -26.35 -35.99
CA ASN A 23 -12.10 -25.18 -36.88
C ASN A 23 -12.49 -23.88 -36.14
N THR A 24 -12.34 -22.70 -36.75
CA THR A 24 -12.68 -21.43 -36.05
C THR A 24 -14.20 -21.38 -35.77
N LEU A 25 -14.67 -20.42 -34.94
CA LEU A 25 -16.12 -20.21 -34.72
C LEU A 25 -16.94 -19.98 -36.01
N ALA A 26 -16.28 -19.76 -37.16
CA ALA A 26 -16.87 -19.64 -38.49
C ALA A 26 -16.96 -20.98 -39.28
N GLY A 27 -16.55 -22.10 -38.69
CA GLY A 27 -16.54 -23.44 -39.30
C GLY A 27 -15.39 -23.67 -40.30
N SER A 28 -15.35 -24.87 -40.90
CA SER A 28 -14.47 -25.18 -42.04
C SER A 28 -14.79 -24.30 -43.25
N PRO A 29 -13.87 -24.12 -44.22
CA PRO A 29 -14.16 -23.41 -45.47
C PRO A 29 -15.44 -23.95 -46.14
N LYS A 30 -16.16 -23.08 -46.87
CA LYS A 30 -17.32 -23.50 -47.67
C LYS A 30 -16.93 -24.68 -48.58
N ASP A 31 -17.86 -25.63 -48.75
CA ASP A 31 -17.71 -26.81 -49.61
C ASP A 31 -16.67 -27.85 -49.11
N ALA A 32 -16.07 -27.66 -47.93
CA ALA A 32 -15.01 -28.52 -47.42
C ALA A 32 -15.51 -29.85 -46.83
N ILE A 33 -14.59 -30.83 -46.79
CA ILE A 33 -14.68 -32.06 -45.98
C ILE A 33 -13.67 -31.97 -44.82
N VAL A 34 -14.10 -32.36 -43.63
CA VAL A 34 -13.29 -32.48 -42.41
C VAL A 34 -13.26 -33.95 -42.00
N ALA A 35 -12.12 -34.46 -41.57
CA ALA A 35 -12.04 -35.83 -41.05
C ALA A 35 -11.86 -35.87 -39.54
N TYR A 36 -12.51 -36.84 -38.90
CA TYR A 36 -12.40 -37.14 -37.49
C TYR A 36 -11.97 -38.59 -37.32
N THR A 37 -10.99 -38.80 -36.46
CA THR A 37 -10.40 -40.10 -36.13
C THR A 37 -10.73 -40.44 -34.68
N PRO A 38 -10.38 -41.63 -34.17
CA PRO A 38 -10.65 -42.02 -32.77
C PRO A 38 -10.07 -41.06 -31.73
N ARG A 39 -9.04 -40.30 -32.09
CA ARG A 39 -8.44 -39.27 -31.23
C ARG A 39 -9.35 -38.06 -30.94
N TRP A 40 -10.42 -37.86 -31.71
CA TRP A 40 -11.42 -36.83 -31.42
C TRP A 40 -12.25 -37.13 -30.16
N GLY A 41 -12.43 -38.41 -29.83
CA GLY A 41 -13.28 -38.85 -28.72
C GLY A 41 -14.78 -38.70 -29.02
N THR A 42 -15.56 -38.36 -28.00
CA THR A 42 -17.03 -38.40 -28.03
C THR A 42 -17.71 -37.08 -28.38
N TYR A 43 -16.95 -35.98 -28.54
CA TYR A 43 -17.49 -34.64 -28.68
C TYR A 43 -18.25 -34.44 -30.01
N GLY A 44 -19.20 -33.51 -30.02
CA GLY A 44 -20.02 -33.20 -31.20
C GLY A 44 -19.17 -32.67 -32.36
N ARG A 45 -19.36 -33.23 -33.56
CA ARG A 45 -18.56 -32.88 -34.76
C ARG A 45 -19.14 -31.71 -35.56
N SER A 46 -20.31 -31.20 -35.15
CA SER A 46 -20.96 -30.02 -35.75
C SER A 46 -20.13 -28.75 -35.60
N ILE A 47 -19.26 -28.68 -34.57
CA ILE A 47 -18.38 -27.54 -34.33
C ILE A 47 -17.45 -27.27 -35.53
N GLY A 48 -16.92 -28.33 -36.17
CA GLY A 48 -16.04 -28.21 -37.33
C GLY A 48 -16.71 -27.66 -38.59
N VAL A 49 -18.04 -27.61 -38.64
CA VAL A 49 -18.85 -27.14 -39.77
C VAL A 49 -19.85 -26.05 -39.35
N GLY A 50 -19.54 -25.30 -38.29
CA GLY A 50 -20.37 -24.19 -37.83
C GLY A 50 -20.72 -23.19 -38.94
N GLY A 51 -21.97 -22.74 -38.99
CA GLY A 51 -22.45 -21.81 -40.03
C GLY A 51 -22.64 -22.42 -41.43
N ALA A 52 -22.54 -23.75 -41.57
CA ALA A 52 -22.91 -24.45 -42.80
C ALA A 52 -24.43 -24.39 -43.05
N SER A 53 -24.81 -24.15 -44.31
CA SER A 53 -26.21 -24.24 -44.72
C SER A 53 -26.67 -25.67 -44.98
N ASP A 54 -25.71 -26.58 -45.15
CA ASP A 54 -25.95 -27.99 -45.48
C ASP A 54 -24.80 -28.87 -44.98
N VAL A 55 -25.11 -30.02 -44.38
CA VAL A 55 -24.15 -30.92 -43.71
C VAL A 55 -24.52 -32.40 -43.94
N ALA A 56 -23.51 -33.24 -44.14
CA ALA A 56 -23.64 -34.70 -44.09
C ALA A 56 -22.37 -35.31 -43.48
N SER A 57 -22.48 -36.52 -42.91
CA SER A 57 -21.33 -37.27 -42.42
C SER A 57 -21.35 -38.74 -42.84
N VAL A 58 -20.19 -39.36 -42.89
CA VAL A 58 -20.03 -40.79 -43.18
C VAL A 58 -19.05 -41.42 -42.20
N LEU A 59 -19.48 -42.49 -41.55
CA LEU A 59 -18.63 -43.37 -40.76
C LEU A 59 -18.05 -44.44 -41.69
N VAL A 60 -16.73 -44.52 -41.72
CA VAL A 60 -15.97 -45.50 -42.48
C VAL A 60 -15.20 -46.37 -41.50
N GLN A 61 -15.40 -47.68 -41.56
CA GLN A 61 -14.73 -48.66 -40.71
C GLN A 61 -14.03 -49.68 -41.61
N ASP A 62 -12.74 -49.96 -41.33
CA ASP A 62 -11.90 -50.82 -42.18
C ASP A 62 -11.85 -50.38 -43.66
N GLY A 63 -11.94 -49.07 -43.91
CA GLY A 63 -11.96 -48.49 -45.26
C GLY A 63 -13.29 -48.69 -46.01
N ILE A 64 -14.33 -49.20 -45.34
CA ILE A 64 -15.66 -49.44 -45.88
C ILE A 64 -16.68 -48.52 -45.19
N VAL A 65 -17.57 -47.91 -45.95
CA VAL A 65 -18.67 -47.11 -45.41
C VAL A 65 -19.57 -48.01 -44.56
N ALA A 66 -19.61 -47.73 -43.26
CA ALA A 66 -20.49 -48.40 -42.32
C ALA A 66 -21.87 -47.73 -42.27
N SER A 67 -21.90 -46.39 -42.27
CA SER A 67 -23.14 -45.62 -42.26
C SER A 67 -22.94 -44.22 -42.81
N VAL A 68 -23.96 -43.68 -43.47
CA VAL A 68 -24.03 -42.28 -43.92
C VAL A 68 -25.17 -41.58 -43.20
N ASP A 69 -24.88 -40.47 -42.55
CA ASP A 69 -25.87 -39.53 -42.03
C ASP A 69 -26.01 -38.37 -43.01
N VAL A 70 -27.17 -38.30 -43.65
CA VAL A 70 -27.42 -37.34 -44.73
C VAL A 70 -27.74 -35.93 -44.24
N ALA A 71 -27.86 -35.69 -42.93
CA ALA A 71 -28.31 -34.38 -42.41
C ALA A 71 -27.52 -33.88 -41.20
N ALA A 72 -26.69 -34.72 -40.56
CA ALA A 72 -25.94 -34.33 -39.37
C ALA A 72 -24.45 -34.65 -39.46
N ALA A 73 -23.66 -33.85 -38.72
CA ALA A 73 -22.24 -34.10 -38.50
C ALA A 73 -21.98 -35.26 -37.50
N GLY A 74 -22.98 -35.62 -36.70
CA GLY A 74 -22.90 -36.66 -35.69
C GLY A 74 -22.04 -36.30 -34.46
N ALA A 75 -22.02 -37.23 -33.51
CA ALA A 75 -21.24 -37.18 -32.27
C ALA A 75 -20.87 -38.61 -31.84
N GLY A 76 -20.20 -38.76 -30.70
CA GLY A 76 -19.90 -40.07 -30.10
C GLY A 76 -18.54 -40.65 -30.48
N GLN A 77 -18.19 -41.76 -29.82
CA GLN A 77 -16.89 -42.41 -29.97
C GLN A 77 -16.72 -42.97 -31.39
N ILE A 78 -15.53 -42.79 -31.97
CA ILE A 78 -15.17 -43.40 -33.25
C ILE A 78 -14.36 -44.68 -32.95
N PRO A 79 -14.74 -45.85 -33.51
CA PRO A 79 -14.00 -47.11 -33.35
C PRO A 79 -12.53 -46.98 -33.79
N ALA A 80 -11.62 -47.74 -33.17
CA ALA A 80 -10.17 -47.60 -33.38
C ALA A 80 -9.72 -47.81 -34.85
N ASP A 81 -10.48 -48.61 -35.57
CA ASP A 81 -10.37 -49.03 -36.98
C ASP A 81 -11.22 -48.16 -37.94
N ALA A 82 -11.74 -47.03 -37.46
CA ALA A 82 -12.68 -46.19 -38.19
C ALA A 82 -12.30 -44.70 -38.22
N PHE A 83 -12.90 -43.98 -39.15
CA PHE A 83 -12.91 -42.52 -39.21
C PHE A 83 -14.27 -42.01 -39.67
N VAL A 84 -14.56 -40.73 -39.39
CA VAL A 84 -15.75 -40.04 -39.84
C VAL A 84 -15.36 -38.88 -40.74
N LEU A 85 -15.92 -38.80 -41.94
CA LEU A 85 -15.86 -37.58 -42.75
C LEU A 85 -17.12 -36.76 -42.50
N VAL A 86 -16.97 -35.45 -42.35
CA VAL A 86 -18.07 -34.49 -42.26
C VAL A 86 -17.87 -33.46 -43.35
N GLY A 87 -18.85 -33.34 -44.25
CA GLY A 87 -18.83 -32.41 -45.36
C GLY A 87 -19.84 -31.30 -45.14
N ARG A 88 -19.54 -30.10 -45.64
CA ARG A 88 -20.50 -28.99 -45.75
C ARG A 88 -20.75 -28.62 -47.21
N GLU A 89 -21.98 -28.23 -47.54
CA GLU A 89 -22.44 -27.86 -48.88
C GLU A 89 -22.02 -28.85 -49.99
N ALA A 90 -21.10 -28.51 -50.90
CA ALA A 90 -20.67 -29.45 -51.94
C ALA A 90 -19.98 -30.70 -51.35
N GLY A 91 -19.26 -30.56 -50.24
CA GLY A 91 -18.69 -31.68 -49.50
C GLY A 91 -19.76 -32.60 -48.90
N ALA A 92 -20.85 -32.02 -48.39
CA ALA A 92 -22.01 -32.78 -47.92
C ALA A 92 -22.68 -33.55 -49.07
N SER A 93 -22.81 -32.89 -50.23
CA SER A 93 -23.35 -33.52 -51.45
C SER A 93 -22.51 -34.70 -51.92
N ALA A 94 -21.17 -34.58 -51.86
CA ALA A 94 -20.26 -35.67 -52.20
C ALA A 94 -20.40 -36.86 -51.24
N ILE A 95 -20.56 -36.61 -49.94
CA ILE A 95 -20.75 -37.66 -48.92
C ILE A 95 -22.08 -38.41 -49.12
N ARG A 96 -23.17 -37.72 -49.48
CA ARG A 96 -24.49 -38.35 -49.70
C ARG A 96 -24.52 -39.32 -50.88
N ALA A 97 -23.57 -39.22 -51.80
CA ALA A 97 -23.45 -40.16 -52.90
C ALA A 97 -22.93 -41.54 -52.47
N LEU A 98 -22.42 -41.67 -51.23
CA LEU A 98 -21.93 -42.91 -50.66
C LEU A 98 -23.07 -43.76 -50.09
N ALA A 99 -22.91 -45.07 -50.15
CA ALA A 99 -23.78 -46.06 -49.53
C ALA A 99 -22.97 -47.02 -48.64
N PRO A 100 -23.61 -47.65 -47.63
CA PRO A 100 -22.97 -48.73 -46.89
C PRO A 100 -22.39 -49.81 -47.80
N GLY A 101 -21.12 -50.16 -47.59
CA GLY A 101 -20.37 -51.08 -48.45
C GLY A 101 -19.42 -50.42 -49.45
N ASP A 102 -19.54 -49.11 -49.71
CA ASP A 102 -18.59 -48.38 -50.57
C ASP A 102 -17.21 -48.28 -49.93
N THR A 103 -16.16 -48.26 -50.74
CA THR A 103 -14.78 -48.07 -50.26
C THR A 103 -14.41 -46.60 -50.17
N VAL A 104 -13.89 -46.18 -49.01
CA VAL A 104 -13.39 -44.83 -48.78
C VAL A 104 -12.01 -44.94 -48.11
N ALA A 105 -11.01 -44.30 -48.70
CA ALA A 105 -9.67 -44.21 -48.11
C ALA A 105 -9.41 -42.79 -47.62
N LEU A 106 -8.86 -42.65 -46.41
CA LEU A 106 -8.36 -41.38 -45.88
C LEU A 106 -6.83 -41.43 -45.83
N ALA A 107 -6.18 -40.51 -46.53
CA ALA A 107 -4.74 -40.33 -46.49
C ALA A 107 -4.44 -38.90 -45.98
N TYR A 108 -3.54 -38.78 -45.00
CA TYR A 108 -3.07 -37.49 -44.53
C TYR A 108 -1.61 -37.54 -44.08
N ASP A 109 -0.85 -36.49 -44.38
CA ASP A 109 0.53 -36.29 -43.95
C ASP A 109 0.85 -34.78 -43.84
N LEU A 110 2.04 -34.43 -43.38
CA LEU A 110 2.58 -33.07 -43.47
C LEU A 110 3.43 -32.96 -44.75
N ARG A 111 3.14 -31.95 -45.56
CA ARG A 111 3.82 -31.74 -46.85
C ARG A 111 5.28 -31.30 -46.72
N ASP A 112 5.68 -30.78 -45.56
CA ASP A 112 7.00 -30.19 -45.36
C ASP A 112 8.03 -31.26 -44.92
N ASP A 113 9.08 -31.51 -45.72
CA ASP A 113 10.14 -32.51 -45.42
C ASP A 113 10.77 -32.35 -44.02
N VAL A 114 10.82 -31.11 -43.51
CA VAL A 114 11.36 -30.82 -42.17
C VAL A 114 10.53 -31.49 -41.05
N ALA A 115 9.25 -31.79 -41.31
CA ALA A 115 8.38 -32.46 -40.35
C ALA A 115 8.88 -33.87 -40.00
N GLU A 116 9.54 -34.57 -40.93
CA GLU A 116 10.12 -35.90 -40.69
C GLU A 116 11.21 -35.88 -39.61
N GLN A 117 11.84 -34.73 -39.38
CA GLN A 117 12.91 -34.54 -38.39
C GLN A 117 12.38 -34.05 -37.04
N MET A 118 11.09 -33.67 -36.94
CA MET A 118 10.52 -33.09 -35.73
C MET A 118 9.98 -34.17 -34.79
N LYS A 119 10.38 -34.09 -33.51
CA LYS A 119 9.86 -34.96 -32.43
C LYS A 119 8.66 -34.38 -31.70
N PHE A 120 8.47 -33.06 -31.79
CA PHE A 120 7.41 -32.33 -31.12
C PHE A 120 7.02 -31.12 -31.98
N VAL A 121 5.72 -30.87 -32.11
CA VAL A 121 5.16 -29.72 -32.81
C VAL A 121 4.00 -29.20 -31.99
N ILE A 122 3.94 -27.87 -31.81
CA ILE A 122 2.81 -27.19 -31.18
C ILE A 122 2.40 -26.00 -32.05
N GLY A 123 1.09 -25.75 -32.13
CA GLY A 123 0.56 -24.58 -32.81
C GLY A 123 0.85 -23.29 -32.05
N SER A 124 1.11 -22.21 -32.77
CA SER A 124 1.22 -20.85 -32.24
C SER A 124 0.36 -19.92 -33.08
N ASN A 125 -0.12 -18.82 -32.49
CA ASN A 125 -0.92 -17.80 -33.18
C ASN A 125 -0.08 -16.60 -33.67
N ARG A 126 1.11 -16.35 -33.10
CA ARG A 126 1.91 -15.16 -33.40
C ARG A 126 3.39 -15.33 -33.04
N GLU A 127 4.27 -15.02 -33.99
CA GLU A 127 5.70 -14.82 -33.70
C GLU A 127 5.88 -13.49 -32.96
N LEU A 128 6.68 -13.47 -31.90
CA LEU A 128 6.96 -12.29 -31.07
C LEU A 128 8.36 -11.75 -31.29
N VAL A 129 9.35 -12.64 -31.46
CA VAL A 129 10.76 -12.29 -31.63
C VAL A 129 11.37 -13.11 -32.76
N ARG A 130 12.17 -12.46 -33.61
CA ARG A 130 12.98 -13.09 -34.65
C ARG A 130 14.35 -12.44 -34.70
N ASP A 131 15.39 -13.26 -34.76
CA ASP A 131 16.80 -12.84 -34.81
C ASP A 131 17.18 -11.87 -33.67
N GLY A 132 16.62 -12.07 -32.47
CA GLY A 132 16.85 -11.21 -31.31
C GLY A 132 16.10 -9.87 -31.35
N VAL A 133 15.18 -9.69 -32.30
CA VAL A 133 14.43 -8.45 -32.51
C VAL A 133 12.94 -8.71 -32.38
N ALA A 134 12.25 -7.89 -31.58
CA ALA A 134 10.79 -7.94 -31.45
C ALA A 134 10.12 -7.65 -32.80
N ARG A 135 9.01 -8.35 -33.08
CA ARG A 135 8.17 -8.06 -34.25
C ARG A 135 7.62 -6.63 -34.19
N PRO A 136 7.36 -5.97 -35.33
CA PRO A 136 6.82 -4.63 -35.36
C PRO A 136 5.47 -4.51 -34.62
N ASP A 137 5.26 -3.44 -33.85
CA ASP A 137 4.03 -3.20 -33.07
C ASP A 137 2.73 -3.31 -33.88
N GLY A 138 2.75 -2.99 -35.18
CA GLY A 138 1.58 -3.09 -36.06
C GLY A 138 1.19 -4.52 -36.45
N GLU A 139 2.04 -5.51 -36.15
CA GLU A 139 1.81 -6.94 -36.40
C GLU A 139 1.36 -7.70 -35.14
N LEU A 140 1.38 -7.05 -33.98
CA LEU A 140 1.08 -7.60 -32.67
C LEU A 140 -0.22 -6.99 -32.14
N ASP A 141 -1.03 -7.79 -31.44
CA ASP A 141 -2.17 -7.23 -30.72
C ASP A 141 -1.70 -6.33 -29.57
N ASN A 142 -2.51 -5.33 -29.23
CA ASN A 142 -2.23 -4.41 -28.12
C ASN A 142 -3.23 -4.57 -26.97
N ASP A 143 -3.94 -5.70 -26.93
CA ASP A 143 -4.86 -6.00 -25.85
C ASP A 143 -4.09 -6.53 -24.64
N VAL A 144 -4.53 -6.20 -23.43
CA VAL A 144 -3.85 -6.63 -22.21
C VAL A 144 -4.48 -7.93 -21.72
N HIS A 145 -3.71 -9.02 -21.73
CA HIS A 145 -4.17 -10.34 -21.28
C HIS A 145 -3.07 -11.07 -20.51
N PRO A 146 -3.42 -12.09 -19.69
CA PRO A 146 -2.48 -13.14 -19.34
C PRO A 146 -1.90 -13.78 -20.60
N ARG A 147 -0.61 -14.11 -20.59
CA ARG A 147 0.11 -14.61 -21.77
C ARG A 147 0.95 -15.83 -21.44
N THR A 148 1.08 -16.72 -22.43
CA THR A 148 1.97 -17.88 -22.40
C THR A 148 2.93 -17.77 -23.59
N VAL A 149 4.22 -17.98 -23.38
CA VAL A 149 5.25 -17.82 -24.42
C VAL A 149 6.24 -18.97 -24.38
N ILE A 150 6.67 -19.39 -25.57
CA ILE A 150 7.86 -20.20 -25.77
C ILE A 150 8.89 -19.40 -26.55
N GLY A 151 10.14 -19.42 -26.10
CA GLY A 151 11.26 -18.77 -26.79
C GLY A 151 12.54 -19.55 -26.66
N PHE A 152 13.53 -19.15 -27.44
CA PHE A 152 14.84 -19.80 -27.49
C PHE A 152 15.95 -18.76 -27.56
N LYS A 153 17.06 -19.02 -26.86
CA LYS A 153 18.29 -18.24 -26.92
C LYS A 153 19.51 -19.15 -26.93
N ASP A 154 20.69 -18.55 -27.00
CA ASP A 154 21.98 -19.25 -27.06
C ASP A 154 22.04 -20.23 -28.25
N SER A 155 21.59 -19.75 -29.42
CA SER A 155 21.46 -20.55 -30.64
C SER A 155 20.56 -21.79 -30.47
N GLY A 156 19.49 -21.66 -29.69
CA GLY A 156 18.50 -22.73 -29.48
C GLY A 156 18.81 -23.67 -28.31
N LYS A 157 19.92 -23.49 -27.60
CA LYS A 157 20.32 -24.37 -26.47
C LYS A 157 19.53 -24.11 -25.20
N THR A 158 18.98 -22.90 -25.05
CA THR A 158 18.20 -22.51 -23.87
C THR A 158 16.77 -22.22 -24.31
N MET A 159 15.82 -22.99 -23.78
CA MET A 159 14.39 -22.75 -23.97
C MET A 159 13.85 -21.88 -22.83
N LEU A 160 13.05 -20.88 -23.19
CA LEU A 160 12.34 -19.99 -22.28
C LEU A 160 10.85 -20.35 -22.32
N LEU A 161 10.30 -20.78 -21.18
CA LEU A 161 8.86 -20.94 -21.00
C LEU A 161 8.39 -19.87 -20.02
N VAL A 162 7.50 -18.99 -20.47
CA VAL A 162 7.10 -17.82 -19.71
C VAL A 162 5.58 -17.77 -19.61
N THR A 163 5.10 -17.59 -18.38
CA THR A 163 3.71 -17.21 -18.09
C THR A 163 3.69 -15.80 -17.53
N ASN A 164 2.78 -14.98 -18.03
CA ASN A 164 2.44 -13.67 -17.50
C ASN A 164 0.99 -13.70 -17.03
N ASP A 165 0.77 -13.54 -15.73
CA ASP A 165 -0.58 -13.48 -15.17
C ASP A 165 -1.29 -12.18 -15.56
N GLY A 166 -2.63 -12.17 -15.52
CA GLY A 166 -3.42 -11.00 -15.86
C GLY A 166 -4.89 -11.12 -15.46
N ARG A 167 -5.69 -10.09 -15.77
CA ARG A 167 -7.13 -9.96 -15.44
C ARG A 167 -7.46 -10.12 -13.94
N GLN A 168 -6.48 -9.88 -13.06
CA GLN A 168 -6.62 -10.02 -11.61
C GLN A 168 -6.04 -8.76 -10.98
N ALA A 169 -6.87 -7.74 -10.71
CA ALA A 169 -6.39 -6.46 -10.22
C ALA A 169 -5.46 -6.62 -8.99
N PRO A 170 -4.28 -5.98 -8.96
CA PRO A 170 -3.76 -4.98 -9.92
C PRO A 170 -3.02 -5.56 -11.15
N VAL A 171 -2.89 -6.89 -11.25
CA VAL A 171 -2.20 -7.61 -12.34
C VAL A 171 -3.11 -7.70 -13.56
N ASN A 172 -2.92 -6.80 -14.52
CA ASN A 172 -3.76 -6.74 -15.71
C ASN A 172 -3.32 -7.70 -16.82
N GLY A 173 -2.03 -8.03 -16.90
CA GLY A 173 -1.41 -8.80 -17.98
C GLY A 173 -0.46 -7.95 -18.82
N MET A 174 -0.10 -8.47 -19.99
CA MET A 174 0.76 -7.78 -20.97
C MET A 174 0.09 -7.72 -22.34
N THR A 175 0.38 -6.64 -23.06
CA THR A 175 0.22 -6.62 -24.53
C THR A 175 1.26 -7.52 -25.19
N MET A 176 0.99 -8.02 -26.40
CA MET A 176 2.02 -8.78 -27.14
C MET A 176 3.27 -7.95 -27.44
N ARG A 177 3.13 -6.62 -27.57
CA ARG A 177 4.25 -5.69 -27.72
C ARG A 177 5.16 -5.67 -26.49
N GLU A 178 4.58 -5.54 -25.30
CA GLU A 178 5.32 -5.57 -24.04
C GLU A 178 5.97 -6.93 -23.83
N LEU A 179 5.24 -8.00 -24.13
CA LEU A 179 5.72 -9.37 -24.04
C LEU A 179 6.90 -9.63 -25.00
N ALA A 180 6.83 -9.14 -26.24
CA ALA A 180 7.94 -9.24 -27.19
C ALA A 180 9.18 -8.47 -26.70
N ALA A 181 8.98 -7.26 -26.16
CA ALA A 181 10.07 -6.48 -25.57
C ALA A 181 10.69 -7.19 -24.35
N PHE A 182 9.87 -7.81 -23.51
CA PHE A 182 10.31 -8.63 -22.39
C PHE A 182 11.13 -9.84 -22.87
N MET A 183 10.66 -10.59 -23.86
CA MET A 183 11.42 -11.72 -24.39
C MET A 183 12.77 -11.29 -24.97
N VAL A 184 12.85 -10.14 -25.64
CA VAL A 184 14.13 -9.56 -26.09
C VAL A 184 15.03 -9.20 -24.91
N SER A 185 14.50 -8.65 -23.81
CA SER A 185 15.32 -8.36 -22.62
C SER A 185 15.86 -9.62 -21.94
N GLU A 186 15.12 -10.73 -22.01
CA GLU A 186 15.58 -12.06 -21.55
C GLU A 186 16.61 -12.73 -22.49
N GLY A 187 16.93 -12.07 -23.60
CA GLY A 187 17.90 -12.51 -24.59
C GLY A 187 17.35 -13.50 -25.62
N ALA A 188 16.02 -13.61 -25.76
CA ALA A 188 15.42 -14.50 -26.75
C ALA A 188 15.88 -14.12 -28.17
N GLU A 189 16.41 -15.09 -28.92
CA GLU A 189 16.71 -14.97 -30.35
C GLU A 189 15.44 -15.22 -31.18
N THR A 190 14.59 -16.14 -30.72
CA THR A 190 13.27 -16.41 -31.31
C THR A 190 12.23 -16.60 -30.21
N ALA A 191 11.00 -16.17 -30.43
CA ALA A 191 9.90 -16.39 -29.49
C ALA A 191 8.54 -16.37 -30.18
N TRP A 192 7.62 -17.17 -29.67
CA TRP A 192 6.24 -17.32 -30.16
C TRP A 192 5.25 -17.26 -29.01
N ASN A 193 4.16 -16.53 -29.24
CA ASN A 193 3.02 -16.52 -28.33
C ASN A 193 2.26 -17.85 -28.44
N LEU A 194 1.86 -18.40 -27.30
CA LEU A 194 0.96 -19.55 -27.17
C LEU A 194 -0.42 -19.08 -26.67
N ASP A 195 -1.33 -20.02 -26.40
CA ASP A 195 -2.65 -19.64 -25.88
C ASP A 195 -2.54 -18.92 -24.52
N GLY A 196 -3.39 -17.92 -24.32
CA GLY A 196 -3.33 -17.01 -23.18
C GLY A 196 -4.66 -16.86 -22.46
N GLY A 197 -4.83 -15.79 -21.71
CA GLY A 197 -6.05 -15.58 -20.94
C GLY A 197 -6.20 -16.60 -19.82
N GLY A 198 -7.41 -17.17 -19.66
CA GLY A 198 -7.67 -18.19 -18.63
C GLY A 198 -6.86 -19.48 -18.81
N SER A 199 -6.33 -19.72 -20.01
CA SER A 199 -5.47 -20.85 -20.35
C SER A 199 -4.02 -20.67 -19.86
N THR A 200 -3.61 -19.47 -19.43
CA THR A 200 -2.24 -19.25 -18.95
C THR A 200 -2.01 -19.95 -17.62
N THR A 201 -1.35 -21.11 -17.68
CA THR A 201 -1.01 -21.92 -16.52
C THR A 201 0.37 -22.55 -16.68
N MET A 202 1.19 -22.51 -15.61
CA MET A 202 2.42 -23.27 -15.47
C MET A 202 2.32 -24.14 -14.23
N VAL A 203 2.55 -25.44 -14.40
CA VAL A 203 2.71 -26.38 -13.30
C VAL A 203 4.13 -26.88 -13.25
N ALA A 204 4.66 -27.02 -12.03
CA ALA A 204 5.96 -27.66 -11.83
C ALA A 204 5.95 -28.42 -10.52
N ARG A 205 6.77 -29.45 -10.44
CA ARG A 205 7.03 -30.22 -9.23
C ARG A 205 8.19 -29.56 -8.47
N SER A 206 8.03 -29.34 -7.15
CA SER A 206 9.17 -28.90 -6.33
C SER A 206 10.12 -30.10 -6.12
N LEU A 207 11.40 -29.84 -5.89
CA LEU A 207 12.36 -30.92 -5.62
C LEU A 207 11.87 -31.84 -4.49
N GLY A 208 11.95 -33.16 -4.73
CA GLY A 208 11.50 -34.19 -3.79
C GLY A 208 9.97 -34.42 -3.70
N GLU A 209 9.13 -33.59 -4.33
CA GLU A 209 7.68 -33.83 -4.37
C GLU A 209 7.30 -34.83 -5.46
N THR A 210 6.14 -35.50 -5.37
CA THR A 210 5.63 -36.35 -6.47
C THR A 210 4.55 -35.68 -7.31
N THR A 211 3.93 -34.62 -6.78
CA THR A 211 2.83 -33.89 -7.43
C THR A 211 3.32 -32.56 -8.00
N ALA A 212 2.90 -32.25 -9.23
CA ALA A 212 3.05 -30.90 -9.78
C ALA A 212 2.00 -29.97 -9.16
N THR A 213 2.39 -28.73 -8.91
CA THR A 213 1.49 -27.67 -8.42
C THR A 213 1.59 -26.46 -9.33
N VAL A 214 0.50 -25.71 -9.42
CA VAL A 214 0.45 -24.44 -10.17
C VAL A 214 1.49 -23.47 -9.60
N ARG A 215 2.21 -22.77 -10.49
CA ARG A 215 3.30 -21.84 -10.18
C ARG A 215 2.95 -20.38 -10.45
N ASN A 216 1.90 -20.14 -11.22
CA ASN A 216 1.36 -18.83 -11.52
C ASN A 216 -0.06 -18.67 -10.93
N SER A 217 -0.74 -17.56 -11.18
CA SER A 217 -2.12 -17.32 -10.74
C SER A 217 -3.07 -17.34 -11.94
N PRO A 218 -3.77 -18.45 -12.22
CA PRO A 218 -4.70 -18.54 -13.35
C PRO A 218 -5.82 -17.49 -13.28
N SER A 219 -6.11 -16.83 -14.40
CA SER A 219 -7.04 -15.69 -14.40
C SER A 219 -8.51 -16.06 -14.16
N ASP A 220 -8.87 -17.32 -14.30
CA ASP A 220 -10.22 -17.82 -14.04
C ASP A 220 -10.42 -18.21 -12.55
N GLY A 221 -9.41 -17.97 -11.70
CA GLY A 221 -9.39 -18.34 -10.28
C GLY A 221 -9.00 -19.81 -10.02
N ALA A 222 -8.94 -20.63 -11.08
CA ALA A 222 -8.47 -22.00 -11.09
C ALA A 222 -7.87 -22.33 -12.46
N GLU A 223 -7.16 -23.46 -12.55
CA GLU A 223 -6.66 -24.00 -13.82
C GLU A 223 -7.82 -24.28 -14.79
N ARG A 224 -7.67 -23.82 -16.04
CA ARG A 224 -8.60 -24.11 -17.12
C ARG A 224 -8.26 -25.46 -17.75
N LEU A 225 -9.29 -26.19 -18.18
CA LEU A 225 -9.09 -27.40 -18.99
C LEU A 225 -8.69 -27.01 -20.41
N ASP A 226 -7.38 -27.05 -20.67
CA ASP A 226 -6.82 -26.76 -21.99
C ASP A 226 -6.62 -28.03 -22.82
N PRO A 227 -6.80 -27.96 -24.16
CA PRO A 227 -6.76 -29.14 -25.03
C PRO A 227 -5.35 -29.70 -25.28
N ASN A 228 -4.30 -28.92 -25.02
CA ASN A 228 -2.90 -29.31 -25.17
C ASN A 228 -1.97 -28.39 -24.37
N GLY A 229 -0.70 -28.76 -24.25
CA GLY A 229 0.33 -27.96 -23.58
C GLY A 229 1.75 -28.44 -23.91
N VAL A 230 2.75 -27.72 -23.37
CA VAL A 230 4.17 -28.08 -23.51
C VAL A 230 4.64 -28.79 -22.23
N GLY A 231 5.03 -30.05 -22.35
CA GLY A 231 5.58 -30.84 -21.25
C GLY A 231 7.10 -30.98 -21.33
N VAL A 232 7.80 -30.68 -20.24
CA VAL A 232 9.24 -30.91 -20.10
C VAL A 232 9.45 -32.01 -19.06
N PHE A 233 10.01 -33.13 -19.49
CA PHE A 233 10.22 -34.29 -18.65
C PHE A 233 11.72 -34.60 -18.57
N VAL A 234 12.19 -34.89 -17.36
CA VAL A 234 13.52 -35.45 -17.14
C VAL A 234 13.50 -36.94 -17.46
N SER A 235 14.61 -37.47 -17.98
CA SER A 235 14.78 -38.92 -18.16
C SER A 235 14.65 -39.65 -16.81
N PRO A 236 14.17 -40.92 -16.79
CA PRO A 236 14.19 -41.73 -15.58
C PRO A 236 15.61 -41.75 -14.97
N GLY A 237 15.74 -41.43 -13.69
CA GLY A 237 17.00 -41.54 -12.94
C GLY A 237 17.22 -42.92 -12.37
N SER A 238 18.23 -43.06 -11.51
CA SER A 238 18.62 -44.33 -10.89
C SER A 238 17.57 -44.90 -9.94
N GLY A 239 16.61 -44.08 -9.47
CA GLY A 239 15.62 -44.46 -8.46
C GLY A 239 16.21 -44.72 -7.07
N ARG A 240 17.47 -44.36 -6.85
CA ARG A 240 18.18 -44.43 -5.56
C ARG A 240 18.37 -43.02 -5.02
N ALA A 241 18.29 -42.86 -3.70
CA ALA A 241 18.51 -41.56 -3.07
C ALA A 241 19.97 -41.12 -3.25
N GLU A 242 20.21 -40.07 -4.02
CA GLU A 242 21.53 -39.48 -4.27
C GLU A 242 21.73 -38.17 -3.48
N ASP A 243 20.64 -37.46 -3.17
CA ASP A 243 20.67 -36.26 -2.32
C ASP A 243 19.44 -36.19 -1.39
N LEU A 244 19.62 -35.58 -0.22
CA LEU A 244 18.53 -35.27 0.72
C LEU A 244 18.20 -33.78 0.67
N VAL A 245 16.99 -33.48 0.22
CA VAL A 245 16.45 -32.12 0.20
C VAL A 245 15.81 -31.83 1.56
N ILE A 246 16.52 -31.07 2.40
CA ILE A 246 16.03 -30.63 3.72
C ILE A 246 15.47 -29.22 3.60
N THR A 247 14.15 -29.09 3.80
CA THR A 247 13.44 -27.82 3.74
C THR A 247 12.78 -27.50 5.08
N PRO A 248 12.64 -26.22 5.44
CA PRO A 248 11.67 -25.84 6.46
C PRO A 248 10.27 -26.34 6.04
N GLY A 249 9.51 -26.93 6.96
CA GLY A 249 8.23 -27.55 6.62
C GLY A 249 7.26 -26.59 5.94
N THR A 250 7.13 -25.36 6.47
CA THR A 250 6.44 -24.23 5.82
C THR A 250 7.10 -22.91 6.21
N GLY A 251 7.35 -22.01 5.26
CA GLY A 251 7.97 -20.69 5.50
C GLY A 251 9.51 -20.70 5.42
N ASP A 252 10.16 -19.65 5.90
CA ASP A 252 11.62 -19.47 5.80
C ASP A 252 12.40 -20.36 6.79
N ALA A 253 13.67 -20.64 6.49
CA ALA A 253 14.58 -21.30 7.42
C ALA A 253 15.10 -20.30 8.48
N LYS A 254 14.17 -19.69 9.24
CA LYS A 254 14.43 -18.74 10.32
C LYS A 254 13.79 -19.22 11.62
N VAL A 255 14.40 -18.91 12.76
CA VAL A 255 13.92 -19.30 14.10
C VAL A 255 14.42 -18.33 15.16
N PHE A 256 13.67 -18.16 16.25
CA PHE A 256 14.08 -17.35 17.39
C PHE A 256 14.93 -18.16 18.38
N PRO A 257 15.88 -17.53 19.10
CA PRO A 257 16.63 -18.20 20.17
C PRO A 257 15.68 -18.79 21.22
N GLY A 258 15.90 -20.04 21.62
CA GLY A 258 15.08 -20.74 22.61
C GLY A 258 13.79 -21.36 22.07
N LEU A 259 13.47 -21.18 20.78
CA LEU A 259 12.28 -21.75 20.14
C LEU A 259 12.65 -22.90 19.18
N HIS A 260 11.64 -23.52 18.56
CA HIS A 260 11.79 -24.66 17.68
C HIS A 260 11.56 -24.31 16.21
N ARG A 261 12.09 -25.16 15.32
CA ARG A 261 11.80 -25.11 13.89
C ARG A 261 11.61 -26.49 13.29
N THR A 262 10.50 -26.68 12.57
CA THR A 262 10.22 -27.94 11.88
C THR A 262 10.91 -27.99 10.52
N LEU A 263 11.73 -29.02 10.32
CA LEU A 263 12.41 -29.36 9.07
C LEU A 263 11.82 -30.67 8.52
N THR A 264 11.65 -30.70 7.20
CA THR A 264 11.22 -31.89 6.46
C THR A 264 12.32 -32.32 5.52
N VAL A 265 12.47 -33.63 5.36
CA VAL A 265 13.48 -34.24 4.46
C VAL A 265 12.78 -35.05 3.38
N LYS A 266 13.29 -34.93 2.16
CA LYS A 266 12.89 -35.69 0.98
C LYS A 266 14.14 -36.18 0.28
N ALA A 267 14.07 -37.29 -0.47
CA ALA A 267 15.18 -37.74 -1.30
C ALA A 267 14.91 -37.45 -2.77
N VAL A 268 15.98 -37.21 -3.50
CA VAL A 268 16.01 -37.20 -4.95
C VAL A 268 17.12 -38.10 -5.47
N ASP A 269 16.96 -38.60 -6.69
CA ASP A 269 18.00 -39.34 -7.40
C ASP A 269 18.96 -38.43 -8.18
N ASP A 270 19.88 -39.02 -8.93
CA ASP A 270 20.87 -38.38 -9.80
C ASP A 270 20.27 -37.53 -10.94
N HIS A 271 18.97 -37.69 -11.22
CA HIS A 271 18.21 -36.86 -12.16
C HIS A 271 17.23 -35.91 -11.46
N LEU A 272 17.36 -35.74 -10.14
CA LEU A 272 16.50 -34.93 -9.28
C LEU A 272 15.04 -35.43 -9.21
N ALA A 273 14.78 -36.70 -9.57
CA ALA A 273 13.46 -37.30 -9.44
C ALA A 273 13.21 -37.74 -7.98
N PRO A 274 11.98 -37.59 -7.47
CA PRO A 274 11.66 -37.92 -6.07
C PRO A 274 11.82 -39.42 -5.80
N VAL A 275 12.48 -39.76 -4.70
CA VAL A 275 12.64 -41.13 -4.20
C VAL A 275 11.97 -41.26 -2.83
N PRO A 276 11.15 -42.31 -2.58
CA PRO A 276 10.52 -42.49 -1.28
C PRO A 276 11.57 -42.75 -0.19
N LEU A 277 11.43 -42.07 0.95
CA LEU A 277 12.13 -42.35 2.20
C LEU A 277 11.10 -42.81 3.24
N ALA A 278 11.43 -43.83 4.04
CA ALA A 278 10.58 -44.18 5.18
C ALA A 278 10.82 -43.21 6.37
N ARG A 279 9.75 -42.91 7.13
CA ARG A 279 9.86 -42.06 8.33
C ARG A 279 10.62 -42.79 9.42
N GLY A 280 11.67 -42.17 9.95
CA GLY A 280 12.52 -42.72 11.02
C GLY A 280 13.92 -43.16 10.55
N ASP A 281 14.14 -43.23 9.24
CA ASP A 281 15.43 -43.67 8.66
C ASP A 281 16.48 -42.56 8.59
N VAL A 282 16.09 -41.32 8.91
CA VAL A 282 16.96 -40.15 8.82
C VAL A 282 17.63 -39.91 10.17
N ARG A 283 18.96 -40.02 10.18
CA ARG A 283 19.80 -39.59 11.31
C ARG A 283 20.07 -38.10 11.19
N TRP A 284 19.74 -37.35 12.23
CA TRP A 284 19.92 -35.91 12.26
C TRP A 284 21.18 -35.51 13.04
N SER A 285 21.86 -34.48 12.57
CA SER A 285 22.91 -33.79 13.33
C SER A 285 22.80 -32.28 13.11
N THR A 286 23.31 -31.49 14.05
CA THR A 286 23.24 -30.03 14.01
C THR A 286 24.53 -29.41 14.54
N SER A 287 24.89 -28.22 14.03
CA SER A 287 26.04 -27.47 14.53
C SER A 287 25.80 -26.83 15.91
N ALA A 288 24.53 -26.62 16.28
CA ALA A 288 24.11 -26.12 17.60
C ALA A 288 22.68 -26.56 17.92
N GLY A 289 22.37 -26.71 19.21
CA GLY A 289 21.06 -27.18 19.67
C GLY A 289 20.89 -28.69 19.55
N THR A 290 19.65 -29.13 19.47
CA THR A 290 19.29 -30.55 19.25
C THR A 290 18.28 -30.65 18.13
N VAL A 291 18.26 -31.78 17.42
CA VAL A 291 17.28 -32.05 16.37
C VAL A 291 16.77 -33.46 16.53
N ASP A 292 15.45 -33.59 16.70
CA ASP A 292 14.77 -34.88 16.82
C ASP A 292 13.60 -34.94 15.85
N ASN A 293 13.55 -35.99 15.02
CA ASN A 293 12.53 -36.17 13.99
C ASN A 293 12.26 -34.91 13.12
N GLY A 294 13.32 -34.17 12.80
CA GLY A 294 13.26 -32.92 12.03
C GLY A 294 12.84 -31.69 12.83
N LEU A 295 12.51 -31.80 14.12
CA LEU A 295 12.25 -30.66 15.00
C LEU A 295 13.57 -30.17 15.59
N LEU A 296 14.08 -29.04 15.08
CA LEU A 296 15.26 -28.36 15.60
C LEU A 296 14.88 -27.54 16.85
N ALA A 297 15.48 -27.83 17.99
CA ALA A 297 15.43 -27.02 19.21
C ALA A 297 16.67 -26.12 19.29
N VAL A 298 16.46 -24.80 19.29
CA VAL A 298 17.54 -23.81 19.27
C VAL A 298 17.89 -23.31 20.68
N PRO A 299 19.17 -23.26 21.07
CA PRO A 299 19.58 -22.71 22.36
C PRO A 299 19.13 -21.25 22.56
N ALA A 300 18.85 -20.86 23.81
CA ALA A 300 18.34 -19.52 24.13
C ALA A 300 19.36 -18.38 23.89
N ASP A 301 20.64 -18.71 23.82
CA ASP A 301 21.79 -17.82 23.58
C ASP A 301 22.37 -17.94 22.16
N ALA A 302 21.78 -18.79 21.31
CA ALA A 302 22.25 -18.97 19.94
C ALA A 302 22.10 -17.70 19.09
N THR A 303 23.06 -17.50 18.18
CA THR A 303 23.07 -16.41 17.20
C THR A 303 23.62 -16.90 15.86
N GLY A 304 23.42 -16.15 14.78
CA GLY A 304 23.99 -16.46 13.48
C GLY A 304 23.22 -17.54 12.72
N THR A 305 23.89 -18.59 12.28
CA THR A 305 23.29 -19.65 11.45
C THR A 305 23.63 -21.03 12.01
N ILE A 306 22.62 -21.90 12.08
CA ILE A 306 22.74 -23.29 12.48
C ILE A 306 22.66 -24.17 11.24
N THR A 307 23.66 -25.03 11.02
CA THR A 307 23.62 -26.03 9.96
C THR A 307 23.00 -27.31 10.51
N VAL A 308 21.93 -27.78 9.87
CA VAL A 308 21.28 -29.07 10.19
C VAL A 308 21.54 -30.04 9.04
N LYS A 309 22.01 -31.24 9.38
CA LYS A 309 22.28 -32.31 8.42
C LYS A 309 21.36 -33.49 8.69
N GLY A 310 20.87 -34.10 7.62
CA GLY A 310 20.18 -35.38 7.62
C GLY A 310 21.02 -36.41 6.88
N THR A 311 20.97 -37.66 7.33
CA THR A 311 21.63 -38.80 6.68
C THR A 311 20.68 -39.99 6.62
N ALA A 312 20.49 -40.58 5.45
CA ALA A 312 19.64 -41.75 5.20
C ALA A 312 20.24 -42.58 4.05
N ASP A 313 20.26 -43.91 4.18
CA ASP A 313 20.73 -44.88 3.16
C ASP A 313 22.05 -44.48 2.45
N ASP A 314 23.07 -44.13 3.25
CA ASP A 314 24.42 -43.68 2.84
C ASP A 314 24.49 -42.31 2.13
N THR A 315 23.34 -41.63 1.97
CA THR A 315 23.24 -40.28 1.41
C THR A 315 23.03 -39.23 2.50
N GLN A 316 23.51 -38.01 2.27
CA GLN A 316 23.35 -36.89 3.19
C GLN A 316 22.88 -35.64 2.48
N GLY A 317 22.25 -34.74 3.23
CA GLY A 317 21.95 -33.38 2.80
C GLY A 317 21.98 -32.45 4.00
N ASP A 318 22.12 -31.16 3.74
CA ASP A 318 22.14 -30.15 4.80
C ASP A 318 21.33 -28.90 4.44
N THR A 319 20.93 -28.18 5.49
CA THR A 319 20.26 -26.89 5.38
C THR A 319 20.79 -25.92 6.43
N ARG A 320 20.65 -24.63 6.16
CA ARG A 320 21.05 -23.55 7.07
C ARG A 320 19.81 -22.87 7.63
N VAL A 321 19.71 -22.84 8.96
CA VAL A 321 18.64 -22.15 9.70
C VAL A 321 19.22 -20.89 10.32
N GLN A 322 18.71 -19.73 9.94
CA GLN A 322 19.10 -18.44 10.50
C GLN A 322 18.46 -18.26 11.88
N VAL A 323 19.28 -17.95 12.88
CA VAL A 323 18.82 -17.59 14.22
C VAL A 323 18.63 -16.08 14.28
N LEU A 324 17.38 -15.66 14.49
CA LEU A 324 17.00 -14.25 14.59
C LEU A 324 17.43 -13.65 15.94
N ARG A 325 17.18 -12.35 16.16
CA ARG A 325 17.29 -11.78 17.51
C ARG A 325 16.13 -12.29 18.38
N ARG A 326 16.17 -11.99 19.68
CA ARG A 326 15.11 -12.39 20.62
C ARG A 326 13.73 -11.97 20.11
N LEU A 327 12.76 -12.87 20.27
CA LEU A 327 11.36 -12.63 19.94
C LEU A 327 10.86 -11.38 20.67
N ARG A 328 10.38 -10.41 19.90
CA ARG A 328 9.87 -9.14 20.40
C ARG A 328 8.36 -9.12 20.39
N THR A 329 7.70 -9.51 19.30
CA THR A 329 6.24 -9.50 19.20
C THR A 329 5.70 -10.81 18.61
N LEU A 330 4.48 -11.16 18.99
CA LEU A 330 3.69 -12.21 18.36
C LEU A 330 2.57 -11.56 17.55
N GLU A 331 2.53 -11.88 16.27
CA GLU A 331 1.58 -11.37 15.28
C GLU A 331 0.68 -12.49 14.81
N LEU A 332 -0.62 -12.23 14.81
CA LEU A 332 -1.63 -13.17 14.36
C LEU A 332 -2.14 -12.72 12.99
N SER A 333 -2.48 -13.67 12.12
CA SER A 333 -3.08 -13.32 10.82
C SER A 333 -4.48 -12.69 10.94
N GLN A 334 -5.05 -12.65 12.14
CA GLN A 334 -6.30 -11.99 12.47
C GLN A 334 -6.19 -11.35 13.85
N THR A 335 -6.72 -10.13 14.00
CA THR A 335 -6.79 -9.39 15.27
C THR A 335 -8.09 -9.64 16.02
N ARG A 336 -9.13 -10.09 15.30
CA ARG A 336 -10.42 -10.57 15.82
C ARG A 336 -10.93 -11.67 14.91
N LEU A 337 -11.45 -12.75 15.50
CA LEU A 337 -12.05 -13.86 14.76
C LEU A 337 -13.54 -13.97 15.10
N ALA A 338 -14.36 -14.05 14.06
CA ALA A 338 -15.77 -14.36 14.21
C ALA A 338 -16.15 -15.49 13.28
N ILE A 339 -16.80 -16.50 13.86
CA ILE A 339 -17.25 -17.69 13.16
C ILE A 339 -18.78 -17.68 13.19
N THR A 340 -19.40 -17.78 12.02
CA THR A 340 -20.85 -17.55 11.86
C THR A 340 -21.71 -18.46 12.72
N ASP A 341 -21.35 -19.75 12.80
CA ASP A 341 -22.11 -20.78 13.51
C ASP A 341 -21.17 -21.87 14.06
N PRO A 342 -21.64 -22.75 14.97
CA PRO A 342 -20.83 -23.77 15.61
C PRO A 342 -20.68 -25.04 14.76
N ILE A 343 -20.41 -24.90 13.46
CA ILE A 343 -20.22 -26.02 12.54
C ILE A 343 -18.71 -26.22 12.27
N ALA A 344 -18.23 -27.45 12.44
CA ALA A 344 -16.80 -27.78 12.26
C ALA A 344 -16.24 -27.45 10.86
N ALA A 345 -17.09 -27.39 9.83
CA ALA A 345 -16.73 -26.96 8.48
C ALA A 345 -16.31 -25.48 8.42
N ASN A 346 -16.77 -24.65 9.35
CA ASN A 346 -16.42 -23.24 9.48
C ASN A 346 -15.14 -22.99 10.29
N ALA A 347 -14.32 -24.02 10.51
CA ALA A 347 -13.05 -23.89 11.19
C ALA A 347 -12.09 -22.96 10.43
N VAL A 348 -11.44 -22.04 11.15
CA VAL A 348 -10.55 -21.02 10.58
C VAL A 348 -9.10 -21.33 10.91
N LYS A 349 -8.20 -21.09 9.95
CA LYS A 349 -6.76 -21.17 10.16
C LYS A 349 -6.21 -19.79 10.52
N VAL A 350 -5.47 -19.71 11.62
CA VAL A 350 -4.77 -18.50 12.09
C VAL A 350 -3.27 -18.77 12.07
N LYS A 351 -2.49 -17.94 11.38
CA LYS A 351 -1.03 -18.02 11.41
C LYS A 351 -0.50 -17.30 12.65
N VAL A 352 0.59 -17.80 13.21
CA VAL A 352 1.33 -17.16 14.31
C VAL A 352 2.73 -16.85 13.82
N THR A 353 3.04 -15.56 13.72
CA THR A 353 4.33 -15.05 13.26
C THR A 353 5.01 -14.34 14.42
N GLY A 354 6.25 -14.72 14.72
CA GLY A 354 7.09 -13.94 15.62
C GLY A 354 7.82 -12.86 14.83
N ARG A 355 8.13 -11.74 15.49
CA ARG A 355 8.99 -10.68 14.95
C ARG A 355 10.03 -10.26 15.99
N ASP A 356 11.26 -10.02 15.55
CA ASP A 356 12.32 -9.47 16.41
C ASP A 356 12.34 -7.93 16.43
N GLY A 357 13.26 -7.33 17.20
CA GLY A 357 13.39 -5.87 17.30
C GLY A 357 13.88 -5.15 16.03
N GLN A 358 14.25 -5.88 14.99
CA GLN A 358 14.66 -5.32 13.70
C GLN A 358 13.64 -5.63 12.60
N GLY A 359 12.50 -6.22 12.93
CA GLY A 359 11.45 -6.52 11.97
C GLY A 359 11.66 -7.80 11.17
N PHE A 360 12.62 -8.66 11.54
CA PHE A 360 12.75 -9.98 10.93
C PHE A 360 11.67 -10.90 11.49
N THR A 361 11.05 -11.66 10.59
CA THR A 361 9.94 -12.54 10.94
C THR A 361 10.32 -14.01 10.83
N ALA A 362 9.74 -14.83 11.70
CA ALA A 362 9.74 -16.28 11.56
C ALA A 362 8.41 -16.85 12.08
N PRO A 363 7.91 -17.95 11.50
CA PRO A 363 6.76 -18.65 12.08
C PRO A 363 7.09 -19.18 13.48
N VAL A 364 6.10 -19.20 14.37
CA VAL A 364 6.22 -19.83 15.70
C VAL A 364 5.56 -21.20 15.64
N GLU A 365 6.33 -22.25 15.97
CA GLU A 365 5.83 -23.62 15.93
C GLU A 365 4.80 -23.85 17.03
N SER A 366 3.80 -24.69 16.78
CA SER A 366 2.78 -25.01 17.80
C SER A 366 3.34 -25.63 19.08
N ALA A 367 4.54 -26.23 19.01
CA ALA A 367 5.25 -26.77 20.16
C ALA A 367 5.78 -25.67 21.10
N ASP A 368 5.95 -24.44 20.61
CA ASP A 368 6.41 -23.28 21.37
C ASP A 368 5.27 -22.45 21.99
N LEU A 369 4.01 -22.82 21.70
CA LEU A 369 2.83 -22.06 22.10
C LEU A 369 2.19 -22.62 23.37
N ASP A 370 2.13 -21.79 24.41
CA ASP A 370 1.22 -21.97 25.53
C ASP A 370 -0.11 -21.27 25.22
N LEU A 371 -1.21 -22.02 25.32
CA LEU A 371 -2.54 -21.59 24.87
C LEU A 371 -3.55 -21.63 26.02
N ASP A 372 -4.16 -20.50 26.31
CA ASP A 372 -5.25 -20.36 27.28
C ASP A 372 -6.51 -19.82 26.59
N TYR A 373 -7.64 -20.53 26.74
CA TYR A 373 -8.92 -20.23 26.13
C TYR A 373 -10.04 -21.11 26.70
N ASP A 374 -11.29 -20.72 26.44
CA ASP A 374 -12.46 -21.52 26.81
C ASP A 374 -12.65 -22.69 25.82
N ARG A 375 -12.30 -23.89 26.29
CA ARG A 375 -12.39 -25.16 25.53
C ARG A 375 -13.83 -25.64 25.30
N SER A 376 -14.82 -25.02 25.94
CA SER A 376 -16.23 -25.29 25.66
C SER A 376 -16.72 -24.57 24.40
N ILE A 377 -16.15 -23.41 24.05
CA ILE A 377 -16.55 -22.58 22.90
C ILE A 377 -15.80 -22.98 21.63
N VAL A 378 -14.50 -23.23 21.71
CA VAL A 378 -13.66 -23.60 20.55
C VAL A 378 -12.68 -24.73 20.88
N LYS A 379 -12.24 -25.43 19.83
CA LYS A 379 -11.10 -26.35 19.87
C LYS A 379 -9.97 -25.80 19.01
N VAL A 380 -8.78 -25.63 19.59
CA VAL A 380 -7.58 -25.17 18.90
C VAL A 380 -6.62 -26.34 18.67
N THR A 381 -6.18 -26.54 17.42
CA THR A 381 -5.25 -27.62 17.03
C THR A 381 -4.13 -27.09 16.11
N PRO A 382 -2.93 -27.70 16.10
CA PRO A 382 -1.88 -27.36 15.15
C PRO A 382 -2.33 -27.52 13.69
N SER A 383 -1.90 -26.63 12.80
CA SER A 383 -2.14 -26.68 11.36
C SER A 383 -1.01 -26.02 10.58
N GLY A 384 0.04 -26.79 10.26
CA GLY A 384 1.29 -26.23 9.72
C GLY A 384 1.95 -25.31 10.74
N THR A 385 2.49 -24.17 10.31
CA THR A 385 3.02 -23.10 11.20
C THR A 385 1.94 -22.21 11.82
N GLY A 386 0.73 -22.73 12.01
CA GLY A 386 -0.39 -21.98 12.55
C GLY A 386 -1.34 -22.87 13.33
N LEU A 387 -2.49 -22.30 13.67
CA LEU A 387 -3.54 -22.92 14.46
C LEU A 387 -4.79 -23.08 13.61
N LYS A 388 -5.50 -24.19 13.79
CA LYS A 388 -6.86 -24.41 13.31
C LYS A 388 -7.82 -24.27 14.49
N ILE A 389 -8.69 -23.25 14.42
CA ILE A 389 -9.70 -22.94 15.41
C ILE A 389 -11.03 -23.51 14.91
N THR A 390 -11.54 -24.52 15.62
CA THR A 390 -12.80 -25.20 15.28
C THR A 390 -13.88 -24.75 16.26
N PRO A 391 -15.01 -24.20 15.80
CA PRO A 391 -16.08 -23.77 16.70
C PRO A 391 -16.80 -25.00 17.30
N LEU A 392 -17.29 -24.88 18.54
CA LEU A 392 -18.00 -25.95 19.25
C LEU A 392 -19.40 -25.52 19.69
N THR A 393 -19.54 -24.32 20.28
CA THR A 393 -20.81 -23.76 20.75
C THR A 393 -20.85 -22.25 20.52
N ASP A 394 -22.06 -21.68 20.48
CA ASP A 394 -22.23 -20.23 20.43
C ASP A 394 -21.70 -19.59 21.72
N GLY A 395 -21.02 -18.46 21.58
CA GLY A 395 -20.41 -17.74 22.68
C GLY A 395 -19.14 -17.01 22.28
N GLY A 396 -18.35 -16.61 23.26
CA GLY A 396 -17.15 -15.83 23.03
C GLY A 396 -16.04 -16.20 23.99
N THR A 397 -14.80 -16.14 23.50
CA THR A 397 -13.60 -16.44 24.28
C THR A 397 -12.43 -15.60 23.78
N VAL A 398 -11.40 -15.40 24.60
CA VAL A 398 -10.15 -14.79 24.17
C VAL A 398 -9.08 -15.88 24.20
N LEU A 399 -8.54 -16.22 23.03
CA LEU A 399 -7.37 -17.08 22.94
C LEU A 399 -6.13 -16.27 23.29
N VAL A 400 -5.53 -16.57 24.44
CA VAL A 400 -4.24 -16.02 24.87
C VAL A 400 -3.14 -16.99 24.44
N LEU A 401 -2.20 -16.49 23.63
CA LEU A 401 -1.05 -17.25 23.15
C LEU A 401 0.21 -16.68 23.76
N LYS A 402 1.08 -17.55 24.31
CA LYS A 402 2.38 -17.15 24.84
C LYS A 402 3.50 -17.95 24.18
N ALA A 403 4.58 -17.27 23.81
CA ALA A 403 5.81 -17.87 23.29
C ALA A 403 6.99 -16.95 23.56
N GLY A 404 8.14 -17.49 23.97
CA GLY A 404 9.37 -16.70 24.17
C GLY A 404 9.20 -15.47 25.08
N GLY A 405 8.33 -15.55 26.08
CA GLY A 405 8.00 -14.44 26.99
C GLY A 405 7.04 -13.38 26.42
N GLN A 406 6.62 -13.49 25.16
CA GLN A 406 5.65 -12.59 24.53
C GLN A 406 4.23 -13.16 24.60
N THR A 407 3.24 -12.28 24.63
CA THR A 407 1.81 -12.64 24.66
C THR A 407 1.08 -12.00 23.47
N ALA A 408 0.23 -12.76 22.80
CA ALA A 408 -0.77 -12.26 21.85
C ALA A 408 -2.17 -12.69 22.32
N ARG A 409 -3.20 -11.91 21.95
CA ARG A 409 -4.59 -12.18 22.31
C ARG A 409 -5.44 -12.13 21.05
N LEU A 410 -6.23 -13.18 20.82
CA LEU A 410 -7.21 -13.26 19.75
C LEU A 410 -8.62 -13.34 20.36
N PRO A 411 -9.40 -12.27 20.32
CA PRO A 411 -10.83 -12.34 20.63
C PRO A 411 -11.54 -13.19 19.58
N ILE A 412 -12.25 -14.23 20.02
CA ILE A 412 -12.98 -15.20 19.20
C ILE A 412 -14.45 -15.17 19.59
N THR A 413 -15.32 -15.08 18.59
CA THR A 413 -16.77 -15.21 18.75
C THR A 413 -17.32 -16.29 17.83
N VAL A 414 -18.29 -17.06 18.32
CA VAL A 414 -19.01 -18.09 17.59
C VAL A 414 -20.49 -17.78 17.70
N GLY A 415 -21.19 -17.74 16.57
CA GLY A 415 -22.58 -17.32 16.50
C GLY A 415 -22.71 -15.83 16.16
N VAL A 416 -23.16 -15.55 14.93
CA VAL A 416 -23.37 -14.19 14.41
C VAL A 416 -24.85 -13.98 14.11
N GLN A 417 -25.43 -12.93 14.69
CA GLN A 417 -26.80 -12.52 14.43
C GLN A 417 -26.84 -11.31 13.50
N THR A 418 -27.64 -11.38 12.43
CA THR A 418 -27.94 -10.20 11.62
C THR A 418 -29.06 -9.40 12.26
N VAL A 419 -28.74 -8.17 12.69
CA VAL A 419 -29.72 -7.19 13.19
C VAL A 419 -30.03 -6.14 12.13
N LYS A 420 -31.20 -5.52 12.21
CA LYS A 420 -31.68 -4.49 11.28
C LYS A 420 -31.85 -3.15 12.02
N PRO A 421 -30.74 -2.43 12.32
CA PRO A 421 -30.78 -1.23 13.15
C PRO A 421 -31.54 -0.06 12.53
N TYR A 422 -31.73 -0.04 11.20
CA TYR A 422 -32.43 1.03 10.53
C TYR A 422 -33.13 0.58 9.25
N ALA A 423 -34.37 1.05 9.07
CA ALA A 423 -35.12 0.93 7.83
C ALA A 423 -35.44 2.35 7.32
N PHE A 424 -35.35 2.55 6.01
CA PHE A 424 -35.61 3.85 5.37
C PHE A 424 -37.11 4.08 5.12
N ASP A 425 -37.96 3.54 5.99
CA ASP A 425 -39.42 3.59 5.95
C ASP A 425 -40.03 4.56 6.98
N ASP A 426 -39.22 5.10 7.90
CA ASP A 426 -39.66 6.07 8.90
C ASP A 426 -40.16 7.40 8.28
N ALA A 427 -41.06 8.10 8.98
CA ALA A 427 -41.67 9.35 8.52
C ALA A 427 -40.67 10.52 8.38
N ALA A 428 -39.50 10.42 9.02
CA ALA A 428 -38.40 11.39 9.00
C ALA A 428 -37.37 11.13 7.87
N ALA A 429 -37.35 9.92 7.30
CA ALA A 429 -36.38 9.47 6.30
C ALA A 429 -36.48 10.28 4.99
N GLY A 430 -37.68 10.79 4.67
CA GLY A 430 -37.95 11.65 3.52
C GLY A 430 -38.22 13.13 3.83
N THR A 431 -38.20 13.55 5.11
CA THR A 431 -38.61 14.91 5.53
C THR A 431 -37.51 15.71 6.22
N GLY A 432 -36.26 15.23 6.17
CA GLY A 432 -35.09 16.03 6.52
C GLY A 432 -34.00 15.34 7.34
N ARG A 433 -34.11 14.03 7.66
CA ARG A 433 -33.03 13.31 8.38
C ARG A 433 -31.73 13.26 7.57
N TRP A 434 -31.85 12.94 6.28
CA TRP A 434 -30.75 12.77 5.34
C TRP A 434 -30.67 13.96 4.39
N THR A 435 -29.47 14.48 4.17
CA THR A 435 -29.17 15.46 3.12
C THR A 435 -28.22 14.87 2.10
N GLY A 436 -28.13 15.48 0.92
CA GLY A 436 -27.07 15.18 -0.03
C GLY A 436 -25.71 15.46 0.62
N ASN A 437 -24.71 14.64 0.34
CA ASN A 437 -23.34 14.90 0.81
C ASN A 437 -22.84 16.25 0.23
N PRO A 438 -22.19 17.14 1.01
CA PRO A 438 -21.76 18.47 0.57
C PRO A 438 -20.84 18.49 -0.67
N THR A 439 -20.17 17.37 -0.98
CA THR A 439 -19.33 17.24 -2.19
C THR A 439 -20.08 16.75 -3.43
N SER A 440 -21.40 16.55 -3.33
CA SER A 440 -22.25 16.03 -4.39
C SER A 440 -23.20 17.11 -4.91
N ALA A 441 -23.33 17.25 -6.23
CA ALA A 441 -24.30 18.14 -6.87
C ALA A 441 -25.72 17.53 -6.83
N VAL A 442 -26.18 17.06 -5.66
CA VAL A 442 -27.45 16.34 -5.49
C VAL A 442 -28.63 17.29 -5.66
N THR A 443 -29.59 16.89 -6.48
CA THR A 443 -30.76 17.72 -6.83
C THR A 443 -32.04 17.33 -6.08
N GLY A 444 -32.09 16.18 -5.39
CA GLY A 444 -33.23 15.82 -4.55
C GLY A 444 -33.12 14.47 -3.83
N ILE A 445 -33.51 14.45 -2.56
CA ILE A 445 -33.78 13.22 -1.78
C ILE A 445 -35.30 13.11 -1.64
N THR A 446 -35.86 11.97 -2.04
CA THR A 446 -37.31 11.75 -2.00
C THR A 446 -37.65 10.42 -1.33
N LYS A 447 -38.75 10.38 -0.57
CA LYS A 447 -39.30 9.12 -0.08
C LYS A 447 -39.95 8.37 -1.24
N VAL A 448 -39.62 7.10 -1.39
CA VAL A 448 -40.28 6.16 -2.30
C VAL A 448 -40.80 4.95 -1.52
N ALA A 449 -41.64 4.12 -2.15
CA ALA A 449 -42.20 2.91 -1.52
C ALA A 449 -41.09 1.98 -0.99
N ASP A 450 -40.02 1.83 -1.75
CA ASP A 450 -38.90 0.93 -1.46
C ASP A 450 -37.85 1.52 -0.48
N GLY A 451 -38.01 2.76 -0.01
CA GLY A 451 -37.04 3.42 0.87
C GLY A 451 -36.84 4.91 0.56
N VAL A 452 -35.59 5.35 0.53
CA VAL A 452 -35.21 6.73 0.17
C VAL A 452 -34.45 6.73 -1.14
N ARG A 453 -34.93 7.53 -2.10
CA ARG A 453 -34.31 7.72 -3.42
C ARG A 453 -33.44 8.98 -3.42
N LEU A 454 -32.24 8.82 -3.95
CA LEU A 454 -31.28 9.89 -4.23
C LEU A 454 -31.13 10.02 -5.75
N ASP A 455 -31.48 11.18 -6.30
CA ASP A 455 -31.22 11.53 -7.69
C ASP A 455 -29.99 12.44 -7.78
N PHE A 456 -29.08 12.13 -8.71
CA PHE A 456 -27.83 12.86 -8.89
C PHE A 456 -27.47 13.06 -10.38
N PRO A 457 -26.81 14.18 -10.72
CA PRO A 457 -26.24 14.41 -12.04
C PRO A 457 -24.94 13.61 -12.22
N ALA A 458 -24.32 13.75 -13.40
CA ALA A 458 -22.98 13.22 -13.64
C ALA A 458 -21.96 13.88 -12.68
N ALA A 459 -21.58 13.15 -11.62
CA ALA A 459 -20.71 13.65 -10.57
C ALA A 459 -19.77 12.56 -10.01
N ARG A 460 -18.58 12.97 -9.56
CA ARG A 460 -17.61 12.10 -8.88
C ARG A 460 -18.22 11.44 -7.64
N ASN A 461 -18.81 12.26 -6.77
CA ASN A 461 -19.34 11.86 -5.46
C ASN A 461 -20.87 11.89 -5.49
N LYS A 462 -21.52 10.84 -5.00
CA LYS A 462 -22.98 10.77 -4.81
C LYS A 462 -23.29 10.01 -3.53
N GLY A 463 -24.14 10.55 -2.67
CA GLY A 463 -24.39 9.94 -1.37
C GLY A 463 -25.34 10.72 -0.47
N ILE A 464 -25.61 10.14 0.70
CA ILE A 464 -26.44 10.70 1.76
C ILE A 464 -25.62 10.94 3.02
N THR A 465 -25.97 11.96 3.80
CA THR A 465 -25.32 12.26 5.07
C THR A 465 -26.29 12.79 6.13
N ALA A 466 -26.01 12.46 7.39
CA ALA A 466 -26.57 13.07 8.59
C ALA A 466 -25.46 13.64 9.50
N ALA A 467 -24.25 13.82 8.97
CA ALA A 467 -23.04 14.10 9.75
C ALA A 467 -23.11 15.36 10.62
N SER A 468 -23.90 16.37 10.25
CA SER A 468 -24.04 17.61 11.01
C SER A 468 -25.04 17.56 12.18
N VAL A 469 -25.74 16.42 12.38
CA VAL A 469 -26.75 16.28 13.43
C VAL A 469 -26.59 14.92 14.14
N PRO A 470 -25.73 14.81 15.18
CA PRO A 470 -25.44 13.55 15.86
C PRO A 470 -26.66 12.79 16.36
N ALA A 471 -27.71 13.51 16.82
CA ALA A 471 -28.98 12.92 17.22
C ALA A 471 -29.71 12.14 16.10
N ARG A 472 -29.30 12.30 14.84
CA ARG A 472 -29.85 11.62 13.66
C ARG A 472 -28.99 10.46 13.19
N TRP A 473 -27.85 10.17 13.83
CA TRP A 473 -27.02 9.03 13.46
C TRP A 473 -27.71 7.71 13.84
N VAL A 474 -27.39 6.64 13.12
CA VAL A 474 -27.96 5.32 13.34
C VAL A 474 -27.04 4.56 14.27
N GLU A 475 -27.45 4.34 15.51
CA GLU A 475 -26.71 3.48 16.45
C GLU A 475 -26.82 2.01 16.05
N ILE A 476 -25.69 1.32 16.00
CA ILE A 476 -25.60 -0.10 15.69
C ILE A 476 -25.37 -0.83 17.02
N PRO A 477 -26.27 -1.75 17.41
CA PRO A 477 -26.20 -2.41 18.71
C PRO A 477 -25.06 -3.44 18.78
N GLY A 478 -24.58 -3.69 20.00
CA GLY A 478 -23.54 -4.68 20.29
C GLY A 478 -22.20 -4.35 19.65
N GLN A 479 -21.45 -5.39 19.27
CA GLN A 479 -20.08 -5.28 18.73
C GLN A 479 -20.00 -5.74 17.25
N PRO A 480 -20.68 -5.05 16.30
CA PRO A 480 -20.80 -5.49 14.92
C PRO A 480 -19.44 -5.75 14.26
N LEU A 481 -19.35 -6.84 13.50
CA LEU A 481 -18.18 -7.18 12.68
C LEU A 481 -18.20 -6.42 11.35
N ARG A 482 -19.41 -6.22 10.81
CA ARG A 482 -19.65 -5.49 9.58
C ARG A 482 -21.04 -4.88 9.58
N VAL A 483 -21.16 -3.77 8.89
CA VAL A 483 -22.42 -3.07 8.61
C VAL A 483 -22.68 -3.17 7.11
N ARG A 484 -23.91 -3.48 6.74
CA ARG A 484 -24.34 -3.68 5.36
C ARG A 484 -25.45 -2.69 5.02
N LEU A 485 -25.24 -1.89 3.99
CA LEU A 485 -26.24 -0.96 3.47
C LEU A 485 -26.93 -1.58 2.26
N LYS A 486 -28.26 -1.68 2.31
CA LYS A 486 -29.08 -2.25 1.24
C LYS A 486 -29.40 -1.17 0.20
N VAL A 487 -28.92 -1.34 -1.04
CA VAL A 487 -28.94 -0.32 -2.10
C VAL A 487 -29.40 -0.90 -3.44
N LYS A 488 -30.21 -0.15 -4.20
CA LYS A 488 -30.40 -0.30 -5.66
C LYS A 488 -29.65 0.83 -6.36
N SER A 489 -28.90 0.58 -7.43
CA SER A 489 -28.14 1.62 -8.13
C SER A 489 -28.22 1.52 -9.64
N ASP A 490 -28.47 2.63 -10.33
CA ASP A 490 -28.46 2.71 -11.80
C ASP A 490 -27.05 2.82 -12.39
N VAL A 491 -26.03 2.97 -11.54
CA VAL A 491 -24.65 3.25 -11.95
C VAL A 491 -23.67 2.26 -11.33
N LEU A 492 -22.59 1.99 -12.05
CA LEU A 492 -21.47 1.20 -11.55
C LEU A 492 -20.67 2.07 -10.56
N VAL A 493 -20.47 1.57 -9.35
CA VAL A 493 -19.44 2.08 -8.42
C VAL A 493 -18.42 0.96 -8.22
N PRO A 494 -17.15 1.15 -8.65
CA PRO A 494 -16.14 0.12 -8.45
C PRO A 494 -15.98 -0.29 -6.98
N SER A 495 -15.58 -1.54 -6.74
CA SER A 495 -15.30 -2.00 -5.38
C SER A 495 -14.15 -1.22 -4.75
N GLY A 496 -14.25 -0.92 -3.45
CA GLY A 496 -13.31 -0.03 -2.77
C GLY A 496 -13.55 1.46 -3.03
N LEU A 497 -14.56 1.83 -3.82
CA LEU A 497 -14.96 3.23 -4.05
C LEU A 497 -16.36 3.56 -3.53
N THR A 498 -16.94 2.70 -2.70
CA THR A 498 -18.01 3.08 -1.79
C THR A 498 -17.41 3.45 -0.45
N TYR A 499 -17.97 4.44 0.23
CA TYR A 499 -17.46 5.02 1.46
C TYR A 499 -18.61 5.25 2.43
N ALA A 500 -18.41 4.98 3.71
CA ALA A 500 -19.37 5.31 4.76
C ALA A 500 -18.67 5.84 6.00
N GLY A 501 -19.29 6.84 6.63
CA GLY A 501 -18.85 7.39 7.90
C GLY A 501 -19.47 6.66 9.09
N PHE A 502 -18.62 6.30 10.04
CA PHE A 502 -18.99 5.72 11.33
C PHE A 502 -18.35 6.50 12.47
N TRP A 503 -18.99 6.50 13.63
CA TRP A 503 -18.47 7.12 14.85
C TRP A 503 -18.57 6.11 15.97
N ASP A 504 -17.49 5.86 16.68
CA ASP A 504 -17.52 4.96 17.83
C ASP A 504 -18.03 5.67 19.09
N SER A 505 -18.09 4.94 20.20
CA SER A 505 -18.57 5.50 21.47
C SER A 505 -17.66 6.58 22.07
N THR A 506 -16.41 6.67 21.62
CA THR A 506 -15.48 7.76 21.99
C THR A 506 -15.58 8.97 21.06
N MET A 507 -16.51 8.97 20.10
CA MET A 507 -16.62 9.96 19.04
C MET A 507 -15.37 10.00 18.14
N LYS A 508 -14.66 8.87 17.99
CA LYS A 508 -13.67 8.72 16.92
C LYS A 508 -14.41 8.37 15.63
N SER A 509 -14.12 9.14 14.58
CA SER A 509 -14.68 8.93 13.24
C SER A 509 -13.88 7.87 12.49
N TYR A 510 -14.59 7.02 11.76
CA TYR A 510 -14.04 6.03 10.84
C TYR A 510 -14.66 6.26 9.47
N GLY A 511 -13.81 6.58 8.49
CA GLY A 511 -14.17 6.52 7.07
C GLY A 511 -13.87 5.13 6.55
N LEU A 512 -14.90 4.34 6.26
CA LEU A 512 -14.74 2.96 5.84
C LEU A 512 -15.10 2.80 4.37
N TYR A 513 -14.18 2.22 3.60
CA TYR A 513 -14.45 1.83 2.22
C TYR A 513 -15.12 0.46 2.17
N GLY A 514 -16.08 0.30 1.26
CA GLY A 514 -16.91 -0.90 1.15
C GLY A 514 -16.84 -1.59 -0.22
N THR A 515 -17.69 -2.61 -0.38
CA THR A 515 -17.87 -3.32 -1.64
C THR A 515 -18.51 -2.43 -2.72
N GLY A 516 -18.30 -2.75 -3.99
CA GLY A 516 -18.82 -1.97 -5.12
C GLY A 516 -20.34 -2.12 -5.33
N LEU A 517 -20.89 -1.33 -6.24
CA LEU A 517 -22.28 -1.39 -6.72
C LEU A 517 -22.31 -1.67 -8.21
N GLN A 518 -23.25 -2.49 -8.66
CA GLN A 518 -23.49 -2.77 -10.08
C GLN A 518 -24.77 -2.07 -10.56
N PRO A 519 -24.83 -1.60 -11.82
CA PRO A 519 -26.07 -1.08 -12.40
C PRO A 519 -27.20 -2.11 -12.35
N LEU A 520 -28.43 -1.65 -12.12
CA LEU A 520 -29.66 -2.45 -12.28
C LEU A 520 -29.78 -2.96 -13.72
N GLY A 521 -29.30 -4.17 -14.00
CA GLY A 521 -29.37 -4.76 -15.35
C GLY A 521 -28.44 -5.93 -15.66
N VAL A 522 -27.67 -6.47 -14.70
CA VAL A 522 -26.74 -7.57 -14.95
C VAL A 522 -27.08 -8.80 -14.10
N GLY A 523 -28.00 -9.65 -14.58
CA GLY A 523 -28.11 -11.06 -14.19
C GLY A 523 -28.61 -11.42 -12.78
N ALA A 524 -29.25 -10.52 -12.02
CA ALA A 524 -29.78 -10.84 -10.68
C ALA A 524 -31.32 -10.77 -10.63
N ASP A 525 -31.95 -11.80 -10.06
CA ASP A 525 -33.40 -11.88 -9.81
C ASP A 525 -33.89 -10.88 -8.74
N ASP A 526 -32.97 -10.36 -7.90
CA ASP A 526 -33.23 -9.31 -6.91
C ASP A 526 -32.45 -8.03 -7.26
N PRO A 527 -33.13 -6.88 -7.49
CA PRO A 527 -32.46 -5.61 -7.75
C PRO A 527 -31.69 -5.05 -6.53
N TRP A 528 -31.87 -5.62 -5.34
CA TRP A 528 -31.15 -5.21 -4.14
C TRP A 528 -29.72 -5.75 -4.07
N GLN A 529 -28.81 -4.89 -3.68
CA GLN A 529 -27.40 -5.20 -3.42
C GLN A 529 -27.04 -4.75 -2.01
N TYR A 530 -26.00 -5.35 -1.43
CA TYR A 530 -25.45 -4.93 -0.14
C TYR A 530 -24.06 -4.34 -0.32
N VAL A 531 -23.90 -3.08 0.11
CA VAL A 531 -22.58 -2.51 0.33
C VAL A 531 -22.13 -2.90 1.73
N THR A 532 -21.02 -3.64 1.84
CA THR A 532 -20.51 -4.16 3.11
C THR A 532 -19.32 -3.35 3.59
N PHE A 533 -19.37 -2.91 4.85
CA PHE A 533 -18.31 -2.19 5.56
C PHE A 533 -17.85 -3.01 6.76
N THR A 534 -16.56 -3.38 6.82
CA THR A 534 -15.99 -4.11 7.96
C THR A 534 -15.64 -3.13 9.08
N ILE A 535 -16.14 -3.37 10.29
CA ILE A 535 -15.89 -2.49 11.44
C ILE A 535 -14.49 -2.79 12.01
N PRO A 536 -13.64 -1.76 12.22
CA PRO A 536 -12.30 -1.93 12.76
C PRO A 536 -12.30 -2.61 14.13
N ALA A 537 -11.27 -3.43 14.41
CA ALA A 537 -11.17 -4.14 15.69
C ALA A 537 -10.90 -3.19 16.86
N THR A 538 -10.31 -2.01 16.59
CA THR A 538 -10.10 -0.95 17.58
C THR A 538 -11.34 -0.09 17.85
N ALA A 539 -12.45 -0.28 17.15
CA ALA A 539 -13.65 0.52 17.36
C ALA A 539 -14.25 0.26 18.75
N THR A 540 -14.61 1.33 19.46
CA THR A 540 -15.30 1.22 20.74
C THR A 540 -16.81 1.20 20.56
N PHE A 541 -17.51 0.25 21.18
CA PHE A 541 -18.94 0.08 20.94
C PHE A 541 -19.81 0.88 21.94
N PRO A 542 -21.05 1.26 21.57
CA PRO A 542 -21.68 1.06 20.25
C PRO A 542 -21.11 2.01 19.18
N VAL A 543 -21.12 1.55 17.93
CA VAL A 543 -20.78 2.40 16.76
C VAL A 543 -22.03 3.01 16.16
N ARG A 544 -21.90 4.19 15.54
CA ARG A 544 -22.99 4.94 14.93
C ARG A 544 -22.68 5.23 13.47
N TRP A 545 -23.56 4.83 12.57
CA TRP A 545 -23.47 5.12 11.14
C TRP A 545 -24.09 6.47 10.81
N ASN A 546 -23.41 7.31 10.02
CA ASN A 546 -23.87 8.68 9.76
C ASN A 546 -23.92 9.08 8.27
N SER A 547 -23.30 8.34 7.36
CA SER A 547 -23.20 8.75 5.95
C SER A 547 -22.81 7.60 5.03
N PHE A 548 -23.16 7.76 3.75
CA PHE A 548 -22.74 6.88 2.66
C PHE A 548 -22.44 7.69 1.41
N GLN A 549 -21.47 7.24 0.61
CA GLN A 549 -21.08 7.82 -0.65
C GLN A 549 -20.56 6.75 -1.63
N GLY A 550 -20.99 6.81 -2.89
CA GLY A 550 -20.31 6.16 -4.01
C GLY A 550 -19.39 7.14 -4.74
N ILE A 551 -18.19 6.71 -5.12
CA ILE A 551 -17.14 7.51 -5.76
C ILE A 551 -16.82 6.93 -7.14
N ASN A 552 -16.88 7.77 -8.18
CA ASN A 552 -16.39 7.42 -9.52
C ASN A 552 -15.33 8.44 -9.92
N THR A 553 -14.06 8.04 -9.79
CA THR A 553 -12.91 8.91 -10.06
C THR A 553 -12.70 9.15 -11.56
N ALA A 554 -13.00 8.15 -12.39
CA ALA A 554 -12.85 8.25 -13.84
C ALA A 554 -14.01 9.06 -14.47
N PRO A 555 -13.73 10.11 -15.29
CA PRO A 555 -14.77 10.96 -15.86
C PRO A 555 -15.82 10.23 -16.71
N ASP A 556 -15.45 9.15 -17.40
CA ASP A 556 -16.34 8.31 -18.22
C ASP A 556 -17.33 7.46 -17.38
N GLN A 557 -17.00 7.24 -16.10
CA GLN A 557 -17.86 6.57 -15.14
C GLN A 557 -18.80 7.52 -14.39
N GLN A 558 -18.58 8.84 -14.47
CA GLN A 558 -19.43 9.85 -13.83
C GLN A 558 -20.70 10.04 -14.66
N LYS A 559 -21.75 9.27 -14.35
CA LYS A 559 -23.05 9.31 -15.05
C LYS A 559 -24.14 9.80 -14.11
N ALA A 560 -25.10 10.53 -14.67
CA ALA A 560 -26.33 10.84 -13.96
C ALA A 560 -27.14 9.54 -13.73
N GLY A 561 -27.86 9.47 -12.62
CA GLY A 561 -28.63 8.29 -12.25
C GLY A 561 -29.24 8.42 -10.88
N SER A 562 -29.65 7.27 -10.31
CA SER A 562 -30.22 7.23 -8.98
C SER A 562 -29.73 6.07 -8.12
N MET A 563 -29.92 6.23 -6.82
CA MET A 563 -29.74 5.20 -5.81
C MET A 563 -30.97 5.13 -4.90
N ILE A 564 -31.40 3.93 -4.53
CA ILE A 564 -32.47 3.73 -3.55
C ILE A 564 -31.90 2.98 -2.35
N PHE A 565 -32.04 3.56 -1.16
CA PHE A 565 -31.59 3.00 0.11
C PHE A 565 -32.76 2.35 0.84
N GLY A 566 -32.65 1.04 1.13
CA GLY A 566 -33.72 0.24 1.73
C GLY A 566 -33.56 0.00 3.24
N GLY A 567 -32.33 -0.15 3.72
CA GLY A 567 -32.07 -0.43 5.13
C GLY A 567 -30.59 -0.57 5.46
N VAL A 568 -30.29 -0.53 6.75
CA VAL A 568 -28.99 -0.85 7.33
C VAL A 568 -29.14 -2.16 8.10
N GLU A 569 -28.24 -3.10 7.84
CA GLU A 569 -28.11 -4.36 8.56
C GLU A 569 -26.73 -4.42 9.22
N ALA A 570 -26.59 -5.15 10.32
CA ALA A 570 -25.30 -5.37 10.95
C ALA A 570 -25.17 -6.82 11.42
N ASP A 571 -23.98 -7.39 11.26
CA ASP A 571 -23.66 -8.72 11.75
C ASP A 571 -23.01 -8.59 13.12
N VAL A 572 -23.76 -8.94 14.16
CA VAL A 572 -23.41 -8.77 15.57
C VAL A 572 -23.14 -10.15 16.18
N PRO A 573 -21.90 -10.44 16.59
CA PRO A 573 -21.56 -11.67 17.28
C PRO A 573 -21.98 -11.60 18.76
N SER A 574 -21.82 -12.71 19.49
CA SER A 574 -21.83 -12.69 20.96
C SER A 574 -20.86 -11.65 21.52
N GLU A 575 -21.27 -10.92 22.56
CA GLU A 575 -20.43 -9.91 23.20
C GLU A 575 -19.27 -10.55 23.97
N ILE A 576 -18.09 -9.92 23.86
CA ILE A 576 -16.89 -10.29 24.62
C ILE A 576 -16.19 -9.04 25.12
N GLU A 577 -15.49 -9.16 26.24
CA GLU A 577 -14.56 -8.11 26.65
C GLU A 577 -13.35 -8.13 25.70
N LEU A 578 -13.20 -7.05 24.92
CA LEU A 578 -12.05 -6.89 24.05
C LEU A 578 -10.83 -6.49 24.89
N PRO A 579 -9.64 -7.06 24.64
CA PRO A 579 -8.42 -6.63 25.30
C PRO A 579 -8.17 -5.14 25.03
N GLY A 580 -7.69 -4.42 26.05
CA GLY A 580 -7.28 -3.02 25.89
C GLY A 580 -6.15 -2.90 24.87
N GLN A 581 -6.04 -1.72 24.24
CA GLN A 581 -5.00 -1.47 23.27
C GLN A 581 -3.65 -1.31 23.98
N GLU A 582 -2.67 -2.17 23.65
CA GLU A 582 -1.33 -2.12 24.23
C GLU A 582 -0.62 -0.80 23.86
N PRO A 583 0.18 -0.19 24.75
CA PRO A 583 0.98 1.00 24.44
C PRO A 583 1.89 0.78 23.22
N LEU A 584 2.21 1.86 22.50
CA LEU A 584 3.20 1.78 21.43
C LEU A 584 4.55 1.36 22.01
N ARG A 585 5.22 0.45 21.30
CA ARG A 585 6.58 0.04 21.61
C ARG A 585 7.54 0.99 20.90
N SER A 586 8.51 1.52 21.63
CA SER A 586 9.51 2.42 21.06
C SER A 586 10.35 1.72 19.99
N ASP A 587 10.63 2.38 18.87
CA ASP A 587 11.64 1.94 17.92
C ASP A 587 12.89 2.81 18.11
N PRO A 588 14.10 2.23 18.18
CA PRO A 588 15.33 2.99 18.40
C PRO A 588 15.65 3.99 17.28
N LEU A 589 15.00 3.89 16.11
CA LEU A 589 15.10 4.92 15.07
C LEU A 589 14.57 6.26 15.59
N PHE A 590 13.48 6.29 16.36
CA PHE A 590 13.03 7.52 17.01
C PHE A 590 13.72 7.68 18.35
N SER A 591 14.51 8.75 18.47
CA SER A 591 15.20 9.08 19.72
C SER A 591 14.17 9.39 20.82
N PRO A 592 14.24 8.76 22.00
CA PRO A 592 13.30 9.03 23.10
C PRO A 592 13.35 10.47 23.61
N ASP A 593 14.52 11.12 23.55
CA ASP A 593 14.78 12.46 24.10
C ASP A 593 15.35 13.45 23.08
N GLY A 594 15.49 13.01 21.83
CA GLY A 594 16.11 13.78 20.77
C GLY A 594 17.63 13.85 20.89
N ALA A 595 18.25 13.08 21.79
CA ALA A 595 19.70 12.91 21.81
C ALA A 595 20.13 12.16 20.56
N THR A 596 21.27 12.58 20.01
CA THR A 596 21.88 12.03 18.81
C THR A 596 23.14 11.28 19.18
N ASP A 597 23.55 10.34 18.34
CA ASP A 597 24.84 9.66 18.51
C ASP A 597 25.97 10.70 18.39
N PRO A 598 26.92 10.78 19.35
CA PRO A 598 28.08 11.65 19.22
C PRO A 598 28.92 11.39 17.96
N ASP A 599 28.83 10.19 17.36
CA ASP A 599 29.51 9.82 16.13
C ASP A 599 28.70 10.16 14.86
N THR A 600 27.60 10.93 14.97
CA THR A 600 26.82 11.42 13.82
C THR A 600 27.69 12.26 12.87
N ASP A 601 27.71 11.91 11.58
CA ASP A 601 28.48 12.64 10.57
C ASP A 601 27.78 13.92 10.09
N TRP A 602 26.47 13.84 9.89
CA TRP A 602 25.67 14.94 9.34
C TRP A 602 24.17 14.74 9.59
N SER A 603 23.37 15.79 9.33
CA SER A 603 21.93 15.74 9.56
C SER A 603 21.12 16.38 8.44
N PHE A 604 19.87 15.97 8.30
CA PHE A 604 18.89 16.61 7.42
C PHE A 604 17.51 16.69 8.10
N ALA A 605 16.57 17.41 7.49
CA ALA A 605 15.22 17.54 8.05
C ALA A 605 14.13 17.20 7.03
N THR A 606 12.93 16.88 7.53
CA THR A 606 11.75 16.62 6.71
C THR A 606 10.55 17.45 7.15
N LEU A 607 9.80 17.96 6.18
CA LEU A 607 8.55 18.69 6.36
C LEU A 607 7.52 18.14 5.35
N SER A 608 6.25 17.98 5.73
CA SER A 608 5.20 17.51 4.82
C SER A 608 3.81 17.97 5.25
N ASP A 609 2.82 17.86 4.34
CA ASP A 609 1.40 18.01 4.67
C ASP A 609 1.05 19.36 5.35
N VAL A 610 1.58 20.46 4.81
CA VAL A 610 1.19 21.81 5.28
C VAL A 610 -0.18 22.21 4.72
N GLN A 611 -0.42 21.90 3.44
CA GLN A 611 -1.69 22.08 2.72
C GLN A 611 -2.27 23.51 2.72
N PHE A 612 -1.49 24.53 2.33
CA PHE A 612 -2.04 25.87 2.09
C PHE A 612 -2.61 26.06 0.67
N THR A 613 -3.38 27.12 0.46
CA THR A 613 -3.83 27.55 -0.88
C THR A 613 -3.67 29.06 -1.04
N ALA A 614 -3.63 29.55 -2.28
CA ALA A 614 -3.70 30.96 -2.60
C ALA A 614 -5.04 31.59 -2.21
N ALA A 615 -6.11 30.78 -2.08
CA ALA A 615 -7.40 31.24 -1.57
C ALA A 615 -7.42 31.40 -0.04
N GLN A 616 -6.56 30.66 0.68
CA GLN A 616 -6.43 30.70 2.14
C GLN A 616 -4.95 30.74 2.53
N PRO A 617 -4.27 31.89 2.33
CA PRO A 617 -2.82 31.97 2.43
C PRO A 617 -2.30 32.00 3.88
N GLU A 618 -3.15 32.05 4.91
CA GLU A 618 -2.71 32.16 6.32
C GLU A 618 -1.77 31.03 6.74
N LEU A 619 -2.01 29.80 6.25
CA LEU A 619 -1.16 28.64 6.51
C LEU A 619 0.26 28.78 5.92
N THR A 620 0.51 29.71 5.00
CA THR A 620 1.89 30.00 4.53
C THR A 620 2.79 30.52 5.64
N LYS A 621 2.24 31.27 6.60
CA LYS A 621 3.00 31.75 7.77
C LYS A 621 3.45 30.60 8.67
N VAL A 622 2.63 29.56 8.78
CA VAL A 622 2.98 28.34 9.53
C VAL A 622 4.13 27.60 8.83
N ALA A 623 4.09 27.47 7.50
CA ALA A 623 5.21 26.90 6.73
C ALA A 623 6.52 27.67 6.95
N ILE A 624 6.49 29.00 6.79
CA ILE A 624 7.68 29.85 6.95
C ILE A 624 8.23 29.73 8.38
N ALA A 625 7.35 29.74 9.38
CA ALA A 625 7.75 29.58 10.78
C ALA A 625 8.37 28.20 11.05
N ALA A 626 7.80 27.13 10.49
CA ALA A 626 8.35 25.78 10.60
C ALA A 626 9.73 25.69 9.96
N LEU A 627 9.90 26.21 8.74
CA LEU A 627 11.20 26.22 8.04
C LEU A 627 12.26 27.04 8.80
N ALA A 628 11.88 28.17 9.40
CA ALA A 628 12.79 28.94 10.24
C ALA A 628 13.29 28.14 11.46
N ARG A 629 12.41 27.34 12.09
CA ARG A 629 12.77 26.47 13.22
C ARG A 629 13.64 25.30 12.80
N ILE A 630 13.32 24.68 11.68
CA ILE A 630 14.14 23.62 11.06
C ILE A 630 15.54 24.13 10.79
N ARG A 631 15.65 25.30 10.16
CA ARG A 631 16.95 25.91 9.83
C ARG A 631 17.76 26.29 11.06
N ALA A 632 17.14 26.59 12.19
CA ALA A 632 17.84 26.84 13.45
C ALA A 632 18.49 25.58 14.06
N GLN A 633 18.21 24.39 13.51
CA GLN A 633 18.90 23.14 13.84
C GLN A 633 20.04 22.81 12.86
N ASP A 634 20.42 23.75 11.99
CA ASP A 634 21.51 23.66 11.03
C ASP A 634 21.57 22.36 10.18
N PRO A 635 20.46 21.90 9.56
CA PRO A 635 20.48 20.71 8.71
C PRO A 635 21.23 20.98 7.40
N ASP A 636 21.86 19.94 6.84
CA ASP A 636 22.54 20.03 5.54
C ASP A 636 21.56 20.19 4.37
N LEU A 637 20.36 19.63 4.50
CA LEU A 637 19.29 19.72 3.52
C LEU A 637 17.91 19.52 4.16
N ILE A 638 16.86 19.92 3.45
CA ILE A 638 15.47 19.65 3.80
C ILE A 638 14.80 18.86 2.68
N VAL A 639 14.12 17.76 3.00
CA VAL A 639 13.21 17.07 2.08
C VAL A 639 11.77 17.47 2.40
N LEU A 640 11.11 18.11 1.44
CA LEU A 640 9.70 18.49 1.49
C LEU A 640 8.87 17.34 0.91
N ASN A 641 8.29 16.48 1.75
CA ASN A 641 7.68 15.22 1.33
C ASN A 641 6.17 15.33 1.03
N GLY A 642 5.82 16.19 0.07
CA GLY A 642 4.48 16.30 -0.52
C GLY A 642 3.42 17.01 0.33
N ASP A 643 2.31 17.33 -0.32
CA ASP A 643 1.15 18.04 0.24
C ASP A 643 1.53 19.37 0.93
N ILE A 644 2.42 20.14 0.31
CA ILE A 644 2.72 21.51 0.75
C ILE A 644 1.54 22.42 0.42
N VAL A 645 0.89 22.19 -0.73
CA VAL A 645 -0.35 22.86 -1.11
C VAL A 645 -1.54 21.92 -0.99
N ASP A 646 -2.74 22.46 -0.79
CA ASP A 646 -3.97 21.66 -0.75
C ASP A 646 -4.53 21.38 -2.16
N ARG A 647 -4.10 22.14 -3.19
CA ARG A 647 -4.48 21.90 -4.59
C ARG A 647 -3.32 22.23 -5.54
N GLY A 648 -3.28 21.53 -6.66
CA GLY A 648 -2.29 21.66 -7.74
C GLY A 648 -2.62 22.75 -8.76
N LEU A 649 -3.33 23.80 -8.38
CA LEU A 649 -3.61 24.92 -9.27
C LEU A 649 -2.33 25.74 -9.53
N PRO A 650 -2.14 26.33 -10.72
CA PRO A 650 -0.94 27.12 -11.02
C PRO A 650 -0.66 28.22 -9.99
N GLU A 651 -1.69 28.89 -9.48
CA GLU A 651 -1.58 29.92 -8.44
C GLU A 651 -1.16 29.36 -7.08
N ASP A 652 -1.61 28.16 -6.71
CA ASP A 652 -1.26 27.50 -5.46
C ASP A 652 0.20 27.02 -5.53
N ILE A 653 0.60 26.42 -6.66
CA ILE A 653 1.98 25.96 -6.93
C ILE A 653 2.97 27.13 -6.99
N ALA A 654 2.61 28.25 -7.62
CA ALA A 654 3.44 29.45 -7.64
C ALA A 654 3.59 30.07 -6.25
N LEU A 655 2.51 30.08 -5.45
CA LEU A 655 2.57 30.46 -4.04
C LEU A 655 3.51 29.54 -3.26
N ALA A 656 3.51 28.23 -3.55
CA ALA A 656 4.38 27.29 -2.88
C ALA A 656 5.86 27.62 -3.06
N ARG A 657 6.30 27.89 -4.29
CA ARG A 657 7.67 28.35 -4.54
C ARG A 657 8.02 29.56 -3.67
N LYS A 658 7.16 30.59 -3.73
CA LYS A 658 7.38 31.84 -2.98
C LYS A 658 7.50 31.59 -1.48
N THR A 659 6.55 30.85 -0.91
CA THR A 659 6.52 30.54 0.53
C THR A 659 7.73 29.75 0.99
N LEU A 660 8.18 28.76 0.20
CA LEU A 660 9.35 27.96 0.52
C LEU A 660 10.64 28.80 0.46
N GLU A 661 10.82 29.61 -0.60
CA GLU A 661 11.96 30.52 -0.73
C GLU A 661 12.00 31.57 0.39
N GLU A 662 10.84 32.11 0.79
CA GLU A 662 10.69 33.01 1.94
C GLU A 662 11.03 32.33 3.27
N GLY A 663 10.75 31.04 3.41
CA GLY A 663 11.20 30.20 4.53
C GLY A 663 12.69 29.88 4.54
N GLY A 664 13.44 30.31 3.51
CA GLY A 664 14.87 30.05 3.38
C GLY A 664 15.21 28.73 2.70
N CYS A 665 14.30 28.16 1.90
CA CYS A 665 14.64 27.04 1.03
C CYS A 665 15.34 27.49 -0.26
N ASP A 666 16.55 26.99 -0.48
CA ASP A 666 17.20 27.00 -1.79
C ASP A 666 16.71 25.78 -2.58
N LEU A 667 15.68 25.97 -3.40
CA LEU A 667 15.00 24.88 -4.11
C LEU A 667 15.88 24.29 -5.22
N ILE A 668 16.37 23.08 -5.00
CA ILE A 668 17.35 22.43 -5.89
C ILE A 668 16.65 21.78 -7.08
N GLY A 669 16.90 22.27 -8.29
CA GLY A 669 16.45 21.65 -9.53
C GLY A 669 17.27 20.43 -9.94
N LEU A 670 16.74 19.60 -10.83
CA LEU A 670 17.45 18.41 -11.35
C LEU A 670 18.74 18.82 -12.09
N GLY A 671 19.87 18.23 -11.70
CA GLY A 671 21.18 18.52 -12.27
C GLY A 671 21.81 19.81 -11.72
N GLN A 672 21.23 20.39 -10.68
CA GLN A 672 21.74 21.56 -9.94
C GLN A 672 22.08 21.21 -8.49
N GLU A 673 22.21 19.92 -8.19
CA GLU A 673 22.57 19.45 -6.86
C GLU A 673 23.92 20.04 -6.42
N PRO A 674 24.03 20.50 -5.16
CA PRO A 674 25.31 20.90 -4.58
C PRO A 674 26.35 19.77 -4.65
N ASP A 675 27.61 20.11 -4.39
CA ASP A 675 28.66 19.10 -4.22
C ASP A 675 28.27 18.12 -3.09
N GLU A 676 28.49 16.83 -3.31
CA GLU A 676 28.01 15.77 -2.41
C GLU A 676 28.61 15.84 -1.01
N GLU A 677 29.78 16.47 -0.83
CA GLU A 677 30.42 16.69 0.47
C GLU A 677 30.17 18.10 1.03
N SER A 678 29.33 18.90 0.38
CA SER A 678 29.07 20.27 0.82
C SER A 678 28.29 20.31 2.15
N THR A 679 28.56 21.33 2.95
CA THR A 679 27.78 21.66 4.16
C THR A 679 27.30 23.10 3.99
N PRO A 680 26.00 23.39 4.12
CA PRO A 680 25.47 24.75 4.04
C PRO A 680 26.11 25.65 5.09
N ASP A 681 26.26 26.93 4.77
CA ASP A 681 26.69 27.95 5.72
C ASP A 681 25.43 28.51 6.42
N PRO A 682 25.21 28.23 7.72
CA PRO A 682 24.00 28.65 8.42
C PRO A 682 23.79 30.17 8.40
N SER A 683 24.87 30.94 8.29
CA SER A 683 24.82 32.41 8.26
C SER A 683 24.19 32.99 6.99
N LYS A 684 24.11 32.20 5.90
CA LYS A 684 23.51 32.64 4.62
C LYS A 684 22.00 32.76 4.68
N GLY A 685 21.36 32.22 5.70
CA GLY A 685 19.91 32.32 5.83
C GLY A 685 19.14 31.35 4.92
N THR A 686 19.81 30.42 4.23
CA THR A 686 19.17 29.45 3.32
C THR A 686 19.75 28.05 3.46
N VAL A 687 18.98 27.03 3.09
CA VAL A 687 19.37 25.61 3.09
C VAL A 687 18.86 24.90 1.82
N PRO A 688 19.62 23.97 1.22
CA PRO A 688 19.15 23.17 0.08
C PRO A 688 17.85 22.42 0.39
N CYS A 689 16.83 22.59 -0.46
CA CYS A 689 15.53 21.94 -0.31
C CYS A 689 15.16 21.10 -1.53
N TYR A 690 14.64 19.89 -1.27
CA TYR A 690 14.25 18.90 -2.26
C TYR A 690 12.75 18.62 -2.15
N TYR A 691 11.98 18.90 -3.19
CA TYR A 691 10.52 18.79 -3.16
C TYR A 691 10.02 17.51 -3.85
N VAL A 692 9.37 16.63 -3.09
CA VAL A 692 8.64 15.45 -3.57
C VAL A 692 7.14 15.81 -3.67
N PRO A 693 6.45 15.57 -4.80
CA PRO A 693 5.03 15.89 -4.91
C PRO A 693 4.15 14.86 -4.17
N GLY A 694 3.12 15.35 -3.50
CA GLY A 694 2.01 14.58 -2.95
C GLY A 694 0.78 14.58 -3.86
N ASN A 695 -0.31 13.97 -3.39
CA ASN A 695 -1.53 13.92 -4.20
C ASN A 695 -2.17 15.30 -4.37
N HIS A 696 -2.07 16.17 -3.36
CA HIS A 696 -2.68 17.48 -3.45
C HIS A 696 -2.02 18.38 -4.50
N GLU A 697 -0.72 18.22 -4.77
CA GLU A 697 -0.04 18.89 -5.89
C GLU A 697 -0.59 18.53 -7.27
N SER A 698 -1.40 17.47 -7.37
CA SER A 698 -2.05 17.06 -8.62
C SER A 698 -3.57 17.29 -8.63
N TYR A 699 -4.16 17.82 -7.55
CA TYR A 699 -5.59 18.14 -7.49
C TYR A 699 -5.95 19.39 -8.29
N GLY A 700 -7.07 19.34 -9.02
CA GLY A 700 -7.70 20.49 -9.68
C GLY A 700 -8.83 21.10 -8.85
N LEU A 701 -9.67 21.91 -9.51
CA LEU A 701 -10.88 22.47 -8.88
C LEU A 701 -11.83 21.36 -8.40
N GLY A 702 -12.43 21.56 -7.22
CA GLY A 702 -13.36 20.60 -6.62
C GLY A 702 -12.70 19.32 -6.09
N ASN A 703 -11.40 19.35 -5.77
CA ASN A 703 -10.61 18.23 -5.24
C ASN A 703 -10.66 16.98 -6.15
N VAL A 704 -10.65 17.22 -7.46
CA VAL A 704 -10.59 16.16 -8.47
C VAL A 704 -9.13 15.91 -8.83
N GLN A 705 -8.67 14.67 -8.71
CA GLN A 705 -7.35 14.24 -9.19
C GLN A 705 -7.16 14.62 -10.67
N SER A 706 -6.10 15.36 -10.95
CA SER A 706 -5.76 15.86 -12.27
C SER A 706 -4.34 15.42 -12.64
N THR A 707 -3.46 16.36 -12.97
CA THR A 707 -2.09 16.11 -13.44
C THR A 707 -1.10 16.94 -12.63
N LEU A 708 0.17 16.54 -12.60
CA LEU A 708 1.25 17.35 -12.02
C LEU A 708 1.77 18.45 -12.96
N ALA A 709 1.09 18.77 -14.07
CA ALA A 709 1.66 19.67 -15.09
C ALA A 709 2.02 21.07 -14.55
N ALA A 710 1.26 21.62 -13.60
CA ALA A 710 1.59 22.89 -12.95
C ALA A 710 2.84 22.75 -12.07
N TRP A 711 2.91 21.69 -11.27
CA TRP A 711 4.07 21.35 -10.46
C TRP A 711 5.32 21.15 -11.33
N GLU A 712 5.24 20.37 -12.41
CA GLU A 712 6.36 20.11 -13.31
C GLU A 712 6.85 21.37 -14.05
N ALA A 713 5.93 22.28 -14.38
CA ALA A 713 6.28 23.56 -14.97
C ALA A 713 7.12 24.42 -14.02
N GLU A 714 6.86 24.32 -12.71
CA GLU A 714 7.50 25.12 -11.68
C GLU A 714 8.77 24.47 -11.13
N PHE A 715 8.75 23.16 -10.85
CA PHE A 715 9.82 22.45 -10.15
C PHE A 715 10.55 21.41 -11.01
N GLY A 716 10.06 21.11 -12.22
CA GLY A 716 10.70 20.19 -13.15
C GLY A 716 10.28 18.73 -12.96
N GLN A 717 11.23 17.80 -13.01
CA GLN A 717 10.93 16.36 -12.98
C GLN A 717 10.55 15.90 -11.56
N PRO A 718 9.44 15.14 -11.37
CA PRO A 718 8.89 14.83 -10.04
C PRO A 718 9.56 13.67 -9.31
N TYR A 719 10.57 13.05 -9.92
CA TYR A 719 11.35 11.95 -9.33
C TYR A 719 12.82 12.07 -9.77
N ARG A 720 13.75 11.72 -8.89
CA ARG A 720 15.19 11.81 -9.15
C ARG A 720 16.03 11.02 -8.14
N THR A 721 17.33 10.96 -8.40
CA THR A 721 18.34 10.47 -7.45
C THR A 721 19.44 11.51 -7.28
N PHE A 722 20.00 11.63 -6.08
CA PHE A 722 21.22 12.40 -5.81
C PHE A 722 21.96 11.80 -4.62
N ASP A 723 23.23 12.16 -4.45
CA ASP A 723 24.08 11.65 -3.37
C ASP A 723 24.50 12.82 -2.47
N HIS A 724 24.54 12.59 -1.16
CA HIS A 724 25.02 13.56 -0.16
C HIS A 724 25.72 12.81 0.98
N LYS A 725 26.98 13.14 1.25
CA LYS A 725 27.83 12.58 2.32
C LYS A 725 27.71 11.05 2.42
N GLY A 726 27.92 10.37 1.30
CA GLY A 726 27.86 8.90 1.20
C GLY A 726 26.45 8.29 1.29
N THR A 727 25.39 9.09 1.27
CA THR A 727 24.00 8.62 1.27
C THR A 727 23.34 8.92 -0.07
N ARG A 728 22.80 7.88 -0.71
CA ARG A 728 22.00 8.04 -1.94
C ARG A 728 20.54 8.30 -1.61
N PHE A 729 20.04 9.45 -2.04
CA PHE A 729 18.63 9.81 -1.99
C PHE A 729 17.93 9.37 -3.27
N VAL A 730 16.77 8.73 -3.12
CA VAL A 730 15.88 8.34 -4.20
C VAL A 730 14.52 8.97 -3.93
N LEU A 731 14.18 10.01 -4.70
CA LEU A 731 12.90 10.71 -4.59
C LEU A 731 11.95 10.16 -5.64
N LEU A 732 10.80 9.65 -5.19
CA LEU A 732 9.80 8.97 -6.02
C LEU A 732 8.51 9.80 -6.10
N ASN A 733 7.84 9.71 -7.25
CA ASN A 733 6.55 10.33 -7.47
C ASN A 733 5.43 9.33 -7.16
N SER A 734 4.69 9.59 -6.09
CA SER A 734 3.51 8.82 -5.70
C SER A 734 2.21 9.61 -5.76
N ALA A 735 2.20 10.80 -6.38
CA ALA A 735 1.07 11.75 -6.33
C ALA A 735 -0.29 11.14 -6.73
N LEU A 736 -0.32 10.09 -7.55
CA LEU A 736 -1.55 9.40 -7.95
C LEU A 736 -1.90 8.17 -7.08
N GLY A 737 -1.28 8.02 -5.90
CA GLY A 737 -1.47 6.87 -5.00
C GLY A 737 -0.82 5.58 -5.50
N SER A 738 0.03 5.66 -6.51
CA SER A 738 0.83 4.56 -7.09
C SER A 738 2.08 5.13 -7.76
N LEU A 739 3.22 4.45 -7.64
CA LEU A 739 4.46 4.83 -8.32
C LEU A 739 4.34 4.59 -9.82
N ARG A 740 3.95 3.39 -10.25
CA ARG A 740 3.67 3.04 -11.64
C ARG A 740 2.58 3.91 -12.24
N GLY A 741 1.50 4.15 -11.47
CA GLY A 741 0.39 4.99 -11.91
C GLY A 741 0.81 6.44 -12.16
N SER A 742 1.73 6.96 -11.34
CA SER A 742 2.26 8.32 -11.49
C SER A 742 3.28 8.42 -12.62
N ASP A 743 4.34 7.60 -12.60
CA ASP A 743 5.37 7.54 -13.63
C ASP A 743 6.07 6.17 -13.66
N TRP A 744 6.03 5.46 -14.78
CA TRP A 744 6.67 4.13 -14.87
C TRP A 744 8.21 4.17 -14.79
N ASP A 745 8.83 5.21 -15.37
CA ASP A 745 10.30 5.30 -15.50
C ASP A 745 11.02 5.35 -14.14
N GLN A 746 10.30 5.64 -13.05
CA GLN A 746 10.88 5.71 -11.72
C GLN A 746 11.18 4.34 -11.08
N LEU A 747 10.46 3.28 -11.44
CA LEU A 747 10.73 1.94 -10.89
C LEU A 747 12.06 1.34 -11.42
N PRO A 748 12.35 1.39 -12.74
CA PRO A 748 13.69 1.05 -13.23
C PRO A 748 14.79 1.97 -12.68
N MET A 749 14.48 3.24 -12.43
CA MET A 749 15.42 4.17 -11.79
C MET A 749 15.75 3.72 -10.35
N LEU A 750 14.75 3.36 -9.54
CA LEU A 750 14.94 2.83 -8.18
C LEU A 750 15.83 1.58 -8.21
N GLN A 751 15.51 0.60 -9.06
CA GLN A 751 16.32 -0.63 -9.17
C GLN A 751 17.78 -0.32 -9.55
N LYS A 752 17.97 0.60 -10.51
CA LYS A 752 19.31 1.03 -10.93
C LYS A 752 20.05 1.78 -9.81
N ALA A 753 19.36 2.63 -9.05
CA ALA A 753 19.92 3.38 -7.94
C ALA A 753 20.44 2.46 -6.84
N LEU A 754 19.65 1.44 -6.49
CA LEU A 754 20.02 0.40 -5.51
C LEU A 754 21.18 -0.46 -6.00
N THR A 755 21.13 -0.92 -7.26
CA THR A 755 22.23 -1.71 -7.85
C THR A 755 23.53 -0.91 -7.87
N GLY A 756 23.47 0.36 -8.31
CA GLY A 756 24.63 1.25 -8.31
C GLY A 756 25.13 1.56 -6.90
N ALA A 757 24.23 1.76 -5.92
CA ALA A 757 24.62 2.01 -4.54
C ALA A 757 25.26 0.78 -3.91
N LYS A 758 24.85 -0.43 -4.29
CA LYS A 758 25.43 -1.68 -3.82
C LYS A 758 26.88 -1.80 -4.30
N GLU A 759 27.12 -1.55 -5.58
CA GLU A 759 28.43 -1.67 -6.24
C GLU A 759 29.41 -0.54 -5.88
N ASP A 760 28.91 0.65 -5.56
CA ASP A 760 29.73 1.83 -5.27
C ASP A 760 30.16 1.87 -3.78
N PRO A 761 31.47 1.80 -3.46
CA PRO A 761 31.93 1.85 -2.07
C PRO A 761 31.82 3.24 -1.42
N ALA A 762 31.66 4.32 -2.21
CA ALA A 762 31.45 5.67 -1.68
C ALA A 762 30.04 5.84 -1.10
N ILE A 763 29.07 5.06 -1.59
CA ILE A 763 27.71 5.06 -1.07
C ILE A 763 27.57 4.02 0.04
N ARG A 764 27.25 4.47 1.24
CA ARG A 764 27.08 3.68 2.46
C ARG A 764 25.63 3.45 2.84
N ASN A 765 24.75 4.40 2.49
CA ASN A 765 23.34 4.37 2.86
C ASN A 765 22.42 4.76 1.70
N VAL A 766 21.15 4.39 1.77
CA VAL A 766 20.10 4.78 0.81
C VAL A 766 18.86 5.30 1.54
N MET A 767 18.39 6.49 1.17
CA MET A 767 17.13 7.05 1.66
C MET A 767 16.13 7.14 0.51
N VAL A 768 14.97 6.49 0.64
CA VAL A 768 13.90 6.52 -0.36
C VAL A 768 12.74 7.35 0.16
N PHE A 769 12.29 8.32 -0.63
CA PHE A 769 11.13 9.17 -0.29
C PHE A 769 10.02 8.99 -1.31
N ALA A 770 8.80 8.82 -0.81
CA ALA A 770 7.58 8.94 -1.56
C ALA A 770 6.55 9.63 -0.67
N HIS A 771 5.63 10.44 -1.20
CA HIS A 771 4.58 11.02 -0.36
C HIS A 771 3.65 9.96 0.26
N HIS A 772 3.12 9.02 -0.54
CA HIS A 772 2.32 7.91 -0.01
C HIS A 772 3.23 6.86 0.64
N PRO A 773 3.01 6.51 1.92
CA PRO A 773 3.75 5.44 2.57
C PRO A 773 3.45 4.07 1.95
N ALA A 774 4.38 3.13 2.15
CA ALA A 774 4.20 1.74 1.77
C ALA A 774 3.04 1.07 2.54
N ASN A 775 2.93 1.37 3.84
CA ASN A 775 1.86 0.90 4.72
C ASN A 775 1.31 2.10 5.51
N ASP A 776 0.00 2.20 5.64
CA ASP A 776 -0.68 3.13 6.52
C ASP A 776 -0.67 2.53 7.94
N PRO A 777 -0.20 3.26 8.97
CA PRO A 777 -0.24 2.76 10.35
C PRO A 777 -1.66 2.63 10.92
N ALA A 778 -2.66 3.28 10.31
CA ALA A 778 -4.05 3.16 10.71
C ALA A 778 -4.71 1.89 10.15
N GLU A 779 -5.62 1.28 10.92
CA GLU A 779 -6.36 0.06 10.50
C GLU A 779 -7.20 0.24 9.22
N THR A 780 -7.41 1.47 8.77
CA THR A 780 -8.21 1.82 7.59
C THR A 780 -7.45 1.69 6.27
N ASP A 781 -6.12 1.58 6.29
CA ASP A 781 -5.27 1.42 5.10
C ASP A 781 -5.54 2.45 3.98
N SER A 782 -6.00 3.65 4.33
CA SER A 782 -6.61 4.59 3.38
C SER A 782 -5.59 5.53 2.75
N SER A 783 -4.45 5.72 3.40
CA SER A 783 -3.43 6.69 3.00
C SER A 783 -2.12 6.02 2.56
N GLN A 784 -2.15 4.78 2.07
CA GLN A 784 -0.98 4.06 1.57
C GLN A 784 -0.94 3.95 0.04
N LEU A 785 0.20 3.52 -0.50
CA LEU A 785 0.29 3.06 -1.88
C LEU A 785 -0.76 1.97 -2.16
N THR A 786 -1.59 2.23 -3.16
CA THR A 786 -2.78 1.42 -3.48
C THR A 786 -2.42 0.12 -4.21
N ASP A 787 -1.35 0.11 -5.00
CA ASP A 787 -0.87 -1.09 -5.69
C ASP A 787 -0.01 -1.95 -4.73
N ARG A 788 -0.65 -2.93 -4.08
CA ARG A 788 0.03 -3.83 -3.12
C ARG A 788 1.06 -4.76 -3.79
N THR A 789 1.05 -4.92 -5.11
CA THR A 789 2.09 -5.69 -5.82
C THR A 789 3.34 -4.85 -6.01
N GLU A 790 3.17 -3.56 -6.34
CA GLU A 790 4.25 -2.58 -6.34
C GLU A 790 4.90 -2.45 -4.96
N VAL A 791 4.12 -2.37 -3.88
CA VAL A 791 4.66 -2.32 -2.51
C VAL A 791 5.52 -3.56 -2.19
N ARG A 792 5.05 -4.76 -2.55
CA ARG A 792 5.85 -5.99 -2.38
C ARG A 792 7.15 -5.97 -3.18
N LEU A 793 7.13 -5.42 -4.40
CA LEU A 793 8.34 -5.24 -5.20
C LEU A 793 9.31 -4.25 -4.54
N VAL A 794 8.84 -3.09 -4.08
CA VAL A 794 9.67 -2.10 -3.40
C VAL A 794 10.26 -2.68 -2.11
N GLN A 795 9.43 -3.30 -1.27
CA GLN A 795 9.91 -3.99 -0.06
C GLN A 795 10.99 -5.00 -0.39
N LYS A 796 10.78 -5.86 -1.39
CA LYS A 796 11.77 -6.84 -1.82
C LYS A 796 13.07 -6.18 -2.30
N LEU A 797 13.00 -5.15 -3.14
CA LEU A 797 14.19 -4.46 -3.64
C LEU A 797 15.03 -3.85 -2.50
N LEU A 798 14.37 -3.26 -1.50
CA LEU A 798 15.07 -2.65 -0.35
C LEU A 798 15.62 -3.71 0.60
N THR A 799 14.89 -4.79 0.87
CA THR A 799 15.35 -5.87 1.75
C THR A 799 16.46 -6.70 1.12
N ASP A 800 16.39 -6.97 -0.19
CA ASP A 800 17.48 -7.58 -0.95
C ASP A 800 18.72 -6.68 -0.92
N PHE A 801 18.58 -5.37 -1.20
CA PHE A 801 19.69 -4.42 -1.14
C PHE A 801 20.39 -4.46 0.22
N ARG A 802 19.62 -4.37 1.31
CA ARG A 802 20.15 -4.44 2.68
C ARG A 802 20.90 -5.74 2.93
N THR A 803 20.28 -6.87 2.59
CA THR A 803 20.82 -8.21 2.84
C THR A 803 22.10 -8.47 2.03
N GLU A 804 22.16 -8.00 0.80
CA GLU A 804 23.26 -8.26 -0.12
C GLU A 804 24.44 -7.28 0.00
N SER A 805 24.27 -6.16 0.71
CA SER A 805 25.28 -5.10 0.81
C SER A 805 25.69 -4.72 2.24
N ASP A 806 24.89 -5.07 3.25
CA ASP A 806 25.03 -4.61 4.65
C ASP A 806 25.04 -3.07 4.80
N LYS A 807 24.49 -2.35 3.82
CA LYS A 807 24.33 -0.89 3.79
C LYS A 807 22.98 -0.45 4.35
N GLY A 808 22.95 0.70 5.02
CA GLY A 808 21.71 1.28 5.55
C GLY A 808 20.71 1.59 4.42
N VAL A 809 19.44 1.30 4.65
CA VAL A 809 18.36 1.68 3.73
C VAL A 809 17.08 1.94 4.49
N ALA A 810 16.36 3.01 4.15
CA ALA A 810 15.06 3.36 4.71
C ALA A 810 14.12 3.89 3.63
N MET A 811 12.81 3.72 3.83
CA MET A 811 11.78 4.39 3.03
C MET A 811 10.92 5.30 3.92
N VAL A 812 10.68 6.53 3.48
CA VAL A 812 9.92 7.54 4.22
C VAL A 812 8.70 7.96 3.42
N GLY A 813 7.53 7.88 4.07
CA GLY A 813 6.23 8.32 3.62
C GLY A 813 5.66 9.44 4.49
N SER A 814 4.60 10.10 4.03
CA SER A 814 3.83 11.10 4.80
C SER A 814 2.34 10.75 4.75
N HIS A 815 1.49 11.53 4.08
CA HIS A 815 0.07 11.32 3.69
C HIS A 815 -0.91 10.81 4.76
N ALA A 816 -0.61 9.69 5.42
CA ALA A 816 -1.31 9.18 6.60
C ALA A 816 -1.18 10.13 7.81
N GLN A 817 -0.09 10.91 7.88
CA GLN A 817 0.13 11.90 8.95
C GLN A 817 0.21 11.26 10.35
N ILE A 818 0.85 10.09 10.44
CA ILE A 818 1.00 9.31 11.67
C ILE A 818 2.47 9.01 11.86
N ALA A 819 3.13 9.69 12.80
CA ALA A 819 4.52 9.44 13.14
C ALA A 819 4.71 7.98 13.58
N ASN A 820 5.30 7.14 12.74
CA ASN A 820 5.42 5.71 12.97
C ASN A 820 6.64 5.11 12.27
N VAL A 821 7.23 4.07 12.86
CA VAL A 821 8.24 3.21 12.24
C VAL A 821 7.68 1.79 12.14
N ASP A 822 7.57 1.28 10.92
CA ASP A 822 7.38 -0.14 10.65
C ASP A 822 8.70 -0.73 10.13
N ARG A 823 9.04 -1.96 10.50
CA ARG A 823 10.28 -2.61 10.04
C ARG A 823 9.94 -3.91 9.32
N VAL A 824 10.35 -4.00 8.05
CA VAL A 824 10.18 -5.20 7.24
C VAL A 824 11.57 -5.76 6.93
N GLU A 825 11.89 -6.92 7.52
CA GLU A 825 13.15 -7.64 7.31
C GLU A 825 14.39 -6.72 7.44
N GLY A 826 14.42 -5.91 8.50
CA GLY A 826 15.52 -4.99 8.80
C GLY A 826 15.39 -3.59 8.19
N VAL A 827 14.50 -3.38 7.21
CA VAL A 827 14.31 -2.07 6.55
C VAL A 827 13.24 -1.25 7.28
N PRO A 828 13.55 -0.07 7.83
CA PRO A 828 12.55 0.86 8.34
C PRO A 828 11.74 1.53 7.22
N PHE A 829 10.42 1.47 7.37
CA PHE A 829 9.40 2.21 6.65
C PHE A 829 8.80 3.23 7.61
N VAL A 830 9.14 4.49 7.42
CA VAL A 830 8.76 5.57 8.33
C VAL A 830 7.62 6.37 7.73
N VAL A 831 6.67 6.78 8.57
CA VAL A 831 5.59 7.70 8.21
C VAL A 831 5.78 9.00 9.00
N LEU A 832 5.77 10.12 8.29
CA LEU A 832 5.96 11.45 8.84
C LEU A 832 4.65 12.00 9.46
N PRO A 833 4.75 12.87 10.50
CA PRO A 833 3.62 13.65 10.98
C PRO A 833 3.20 14.71 9.95
N SER A 834 2.03 15.33 10.16
CA SER A 834 1.68 16.54 9.41
C SER A 834 2.43 17.74 9.95
N SER A 835 2.81 18.70 9.11
CA SER A 835 3.43 19.95 9.56
C SER A 835 2.49 21.15 9.57
N GLY A 836 1.20 20.98 9.25
CA GLY A 836 0.23 22.09 9.28
C GLY A 836 -1.23 21.64 9.40
N LYS A 837 -1.64 20.62 8.66
CA LYS A 837 -2.99 20.05 8.71
C LYS A 837 -3.21 19.25 10.00
N SER A 838 -4.47 19.18 10.45
CA SER A 838 -4.87 18.27 11.53
C SER A 838 -4.65 16.80 11.14
N PRO A 839 -3.80 16.05 11.86
CA PRO A 839 -3.44 14.68 11.50
C PRO A 839 -4.60 13.68 11.61
N TYR A 840 -4.64 12.68 10.72
CA TYR A 840 -5.68 11.64 10.70
C TYR A 840 -5.61 10.67 11.89
N GLY A 841 -4.42 10.38 12.41
CA GLY A 841 -4.24 9.46 13.55
C GLY A 841 -4.63 10.06 14.90
N THR A 842 -4.75 9.20 15.92
CA THR A 842 -4.94 9.63 17.30
C THR A 842 -3.61 10.11 17.92
N PRO A 843 -3.64 11.07 18.86
CA PRO A 843 -2.42 11.64 19.44
C PRO A 843 -1.51 10.61 20.14
N ASP A 844 -2.11 9.62 20.81
CA ASP A 844 -1.39 8.52 21.48
C ASP A 844 -0.76 7.51 20.49
N ARG A 845 -1.07 7.63 19.20
CA ARG A 845 -0.60 6.75 18.12
C ARG A 845 0.20 7.47 17.05
N GLY A 846 0.77 8.64 17.35
CA GLY A 846 1.59 9.40 16.41
C GLY A 846 0.84 10.39 15.54
N GLY A 847 -0.47 10.57 15.76
CA GLY A 847 -1.26 11.62 15.12
C GLY A 847 -0.99 12.99 15.74
N LEU A 848 0.11 13.62 15.36
CA LEU A 848 0.56 14.92 15.86
C LEU A 848 0.98 15.87 14.74
N THR A 849 0.95 17.18 15.00
CA THR A 849 1.61 18.15 14.12
C THR A 849 3.06 18.36 14.53
N GLY A 850 3.98 18.39 13.56
CA GLY A 850 5.40 18.46 13.83
C GLY A 850 6.27 18.23 12.60
N TRP A 851 7.54 17.93 12.85
CA TRP A 851 8.55 17.66 11.83
C TRP A 851 9.65 16.73 12.40
N LEU A 852 10.49 16.17 11.54
CA LEU A 852 11.59 15.30 11.95
C LEU A 852 12.94 15.88 11.53
N LYS A 853 13.89 15.89 12.47
CA LYS A 853 15.33 15.98 12.19
C LYS A 853 15.88 14.56 12.11
N TRP A 854 16.81 14.33 11.20
CA TRP A 854 17.43 13.04 10.94
C TRP A 854 18.94 13.18 11.08
N ASP A 855 19.53 12.32 11.89
CA ASP A 855 20.96 12.24 12.13
C ASP A 855 21.48 10.94 11.52
N VAL A 856 22.52 11.07 10.69
CA VAL A 856 23.08 9.99 9.87
C VAL A 856 24.51 9.72 10.29
N ASP A 857 24.78 8.50 10.72
CA ASP A 857 26.12 7.92 10.80
C ASP A 857 26.35 7.14 9.50
N ARG A 858 27.28 7.62 8.68
CA ARG A 858 27.59 7.05 7.37
C ARG A 858 28.48 5.80 7.47
N ASP A 859 29.18 5.62 8.59
CA ASP A 859 30.15 4.56 8.78
C ASP A 859 29.54 3.34 9.51
N ALA A 860 28.38 3.51 10.15
CA ALA A 860 27.60 2.41 10.71
C ALA A 860 27.06 1.44 9.64
N SER A 861 27.14 0.14 9.95
CA SER A 861 26.52 -0.92 9.15
C SER A 861 24.99 -0.87 9.21
N ALA A 862 24.32 -1.52 8.25
CA ALA A 862 22.87 -1.70 8.25
C ALA A 862 22.34 -2.27 9.57
N GLY A 863 23.09 -3.20 10.19
CA GLY A 863 22.74 -3.86 11.45
C GLY A 863 22.88 -2.99 12.70
N GLY A 864 23.56 -1.84 12.61
CA GLY A 864 23.73 -0.84 13.66
C GLY A 864 22.76 0.34 13.56
N GLN A 865 22.99 1.38 14.37
CA GLN A 865 22.17 2.60 14.43
C GLN A 865 22.72 3.67 13.47
N TRP A 866 22.63 3.43 12.16
CA TRP A 866 23.10 4.38 11.14
C TRP A 866 22.17 5.58 10.92
N LEU A 867 20.93 5.49 11.38
CA LEU A 867 19.90 6.52 11.22
C LEU A 867 19.10 6.68 12.50
N THR A 868 19.09 7.90 13.03
CA THR A 868 18.27 8.31 14.18
C THR A 868 17.41 9.51 13.78
N ALA A 869 16.18 9.58 14.27
CA ALA A 869 15.28 10.69 14.04
C ALA A 869 14.79 11.29 15.37
N ASP A 870 14.79 12.61 15.40
CA ASP A 870 14.22 13.43 16.46
C ASP A 870 12.83 13.92 16.00
N VAL A 871 11.79 13.40 16.66
CA VAL A 871 10.38 13.65 16.34
C VAL A 871 9.88 14.85 17.14
N ARG A 872 9.85 16.00 16.49
CA ARG A 872 9.61 17.29 17.15
C ARG A 872 8.16 17.73 16.95
N ALA A 873 7.37 17.56 18.00
CA ALA A 873 5.99 18.02 18.03
C ALA A 873 5.91 19.54 18.21
N PHE A 874 5.05 20.20 17.42
CA PHE A 874 4.70 21.59 17.65
C PHE A 874 3.86 21.72 18.93
N SER A 875 4.02 22.82 19.65
CA SER A 875 3.36 23.08 20.93
C SER A 875 2.85 24.51 21.02
N GLN A 876 1.64 24.67 21.54
CA GLN A 876 1.12 25.94 22.07
C GLN A 876 1.40 26.05 23.56
N GLU A 877 1.24 24.93 24.26
CA GLU A 877 1.46 24.76 25.70
C GLU A 877 2.08 23.37 25.93
N THR A 878 3.06 23.31 26.82
CA THR A 878 3.68 22.06 27.26
C THR A 878 3.46 21.92 28.76
N VAL A 879 2.85 20.82 29.17
CA VAL A 879 2.58 20.48 30.58
C VAL A 879 3.48 19.31 30.97
N VAL A 880 4.12 19.40 32.15
CA VAL A 880 4.99 18.36 32.70
C VAL A 880 4.33 17.78 33.96
N ASP A 881 4.06 16.48 33.94
CA ASP A 881 3.45 15.76 35.06
C ASP A 881 4.54 15.04 35.86
N ALA A 882 4.68 15.38 37.14
CA ALA A 882 5.57 14.74 38.09
C ALA A 882 5.00 14.88 39.52
N PRO A 883 5.27 13.94 40.44
CA PRO A 883 4.78 14.02 41.82
C PRO A 883 5.30 15.27 42.52
N GLU A 884 4.59 15.73 43.55
CA GLU A 884 5.06 16.88 44.35
C GLU A 884 6.32 16.54 45.16
N THR A 885 6.39 15.31 45.69
CA THR A 885 7.52 14.83 46.50
C THR A 885 8.01 13.45 46.05
N ILE A 886 9.30 13.18 46.24
CA ILE A 886 9.90 11.83 46.12
C ILE A 886 10.90 11.61 47.26
N GLU A 887 11.06 10.38 47.75
CA GLU A 887 12.08 10.07 48.77
C GLU A 887 13.48 9.90 48.17
N VAL A 888 14.52 10.09 48.98
CA VAL A 888 15.88 9.66 48.64
C VAL A 888 15.90 8.14 48.43
N GLY A 889 16.37 7.69 47.27
CA GLY A 889 16.32 6.28 46.85
C GLY A 889 14.99 5.88 46.21
N GLY A 890 13.93 6.69 46.40
CA GLY A 890 12.64 6.54 45.76
C GLY A 890 12.69 6.90 44.28
N THR A 891 11.74 6.37 43.52
CA THR A 891 11.60 6.62 42.08
C THR A 891 10.15 6.90 41.73
N ALA A 892 9.91 7.80 40.78
CA ALA A 892 8.59 8.07 40.21
C ALA A 892 8.65 8.16 38.69
N THR A 893 7.57 7.75 38.03
CA THR A 893 7.41 7.95 36.58
C THR A 893 6.97 9.40 36.31
N VAL A 894 7.63 10.07 35.38
CA VAL A 894 7.27 11.42 34.93
C VAL A 894 6.69 11.40 33.52
N GLY A 895 5.86 12.39 33.19
CA GLY A 895 5.15 12.46 31.94
C GLY A 895 4.71 13.89 31.61
N GLY A 896 3.57 14.00 30.95
CA GLY A 896 3.02 15.27 30.51
C GLY A 896 2.44 15.19 29.11
N HIS A 897 2.12 16.34 28.55
CA HIS A 897 1.55 16.45 27.22
C HIS A 897 1.85 17.81 26.58
N VAL A 898 1.75 17.87 25.26
CA VAL A 898 1.69 19.13 24.50
C VAL A 898 0.28 19.37 23.99
N VAL A 899 -0.12 20.64 24.00
CA VAL A 899 -1.39 21.10 23.42
C VAL A 899 -1.13 21.66 22.03
N GLN A 900 -1.87 21.14 21.07
CA GLN A 900 -1.87 21.54 19.66
C GLN A 900 -3.24 22.13 19.28
N PRO A 901 -3.28 23.12 18.37
CA PRO A 901 -4.49 23.56 17.72
C PRO A 901 -4.97 22.50 16.72
N SER A 902 -6.27 22.51 16.39
CA SER A 902 -6.79 21.81 15.22
C SER A 902 -6.81 22.84 14.10
N GLY A 903 -5.71 22.91 13.34
CA GLY A 903 -5.50 23.94 12.33
C GLY A 903 -5.24 25.33 12.93
N VAL A 904 -6.02 26.33 12.51
CA VAL A 904 -5.86 27.76 12.88
C VAL A 904 -6.67 28.21 14.11
N VAL A 905 -7.31 27.29 14.84
CA VAL A 905 -8.12 27.60 16.04
C VAL A 905 -7.38 27.22 17.32
N ALA A 906 -7.48 28.04 18.37
CA ALA A 906 -6.86 27.74 19.67
C ALA A 906 -7.38 26.42 20.29
N GLY A 907 -6.46 25.55 20.74
CA GLY A 907 -6.67 24.41 21.65
C GLY A 907 -7.69 23.32 21.27
N SER A 908 -7.24 22.18 20.73
CA SER A 908 -8.15 21.02 20.56
C SER A 908 -7.50 19.62 20.48
N ARG A 909 -6.17 19.50 20.47
CA ARG A 909 -5.48 18.21 20.47
C ARG A 909 -4.42 18.14 21.57
N VAL A 910 -4.43 17.05 22.33
CA VAL A 910 -3.46 16.77 23.41
C VAL A 910 -2.58 15.60 23.01
N VAL A 911 -1.30 15.83 22.79
CA VAL A 911 -0.32 14.81 22.40
C VAL A 911 0.53 14.44 23.63
N PRO A 912 0.58 13.16 24.05
CA PRO A 912 1.39 12.74 25.18
C PRO A 912 2.89 13.03 24.97
N LEU A 913 3.60 13.40 26.04
CA LEU A 913 5.07 13.41 26.07
C LEU A 913 5.59 11.96 26.21
N ALA A 914 5.39 11.20 25.14
CA ALA A 914 5.75 9.79 25.02
C ALA A 914 6.03 9.46 23.56
N TYR A 915 6.67 8.32 23.33
CA TYR A 915 6.83 7.77 21.98
C TYR A 915 5.49 7.81 21.21
N PRO A 916 5.46 8.30 19.95
CA PRO A 916 6.62 8.55 19.09
C PRO A 916 7.29 9.93 19.22
N VAL A 917 6.85 10.81 20.13
CA VAL A 917 7.49 12.12 20.35
C VAL A 917 8.84 11.95 21.05
N SER A 918 9.85 12.67 20.55
CA SER A 918 11.14 12.85 21.22
C SER A 918 10.98 13.92 22.32
N VAL A 919 11.20 13.54 23.58
CA VAL A 919 10.93 14.41 24.73
C VAL A 919 12.22 15.05 25.23
N HIS A 920 12.44 16.31 24.86
CA HIS A 920 13.63 17.06 25.25
C HIS A 920 13.60 17.50 26.73
N TRP A 921 13.94 16.57 27.61
CA TRP A 921 14.07 16.81 29.03
C TRP A 921 15.26 17.72 29.35
N SER A 922 15.06 18.63 30.27
CA SER A 922 16.08 19.51 30.86
C SER A 922 15.69 19.82 32.30
N GLY A 923 16.53 20.54 33.03
CA GLY A 923 16.21 20.95 34.40
C GLY A 923 17.22 21.95 34.95
N ASP A 924 17.00 22.33 36.20
CA ASP A 924 17.97 23.18 36.90
C ASP A 924 19.26 22.42 37.24
N SER A 925 20.23 23.13 37.82
CA SER A 925 21.55 22.56 38.14
C SER A 925 21.53 21.39 39.13
N SER A 926 20.41 21.14 39.81
CA SER A 926 20.26 20.05 40.77
C SER A 926 19.79 18.73 40.12
N LEU A 927 19.27 18.78 38.89
CA LEU A 927 18.89 17.60 38.09
C LEU A 927 20.10 17.05 37.33
N ALA A 928 20.19 15.72 37.25
CA ALA A 928 20.93 15.01 36.21
C ALA A 928 19.95 14.35 35.24
N ILE A 929 20.36 14.19 33.98
CA ILE A 929 19.61 13.45 32.97
C ILE A 929 20.57 12.40 32.41
N GLY A 930 20.13 11.16 32.34
CA GLY A 930 20.92 10.06 31.79
C GLY A 930 20.42 8.71 32.29
N SER A 931 20.68 7.68 31.48
CA SER A 931 20.19 6.32 31.71
C SER A 931 21.28 5.42 32.30
N GLY A 932 20.87 4.44 33.10
CA GLY A 932 21.73 3.38 33.64
C GLY A 932 22.61 3.74 34.86
N ASP A 933 23.21 2.72 35.46
CA ASP A 933 23.90 2.80 36.76
C ASP A 933 25.10 3.76 36.77
N ALA A 934 25.78 3.89 35.63
CA ALA A 934 26.90 4.81 35.47
C ALA A 934 26.45 6.27 35.58
N ALA A 935 25.33 6.63 34.94
CA ALA A 935 24.75 7.97 35.02
C ALA A 935 24.28 8.28 36.45
N VAL A 936 23.63 7.30 37.11
CA VAL A 936 23.22 7.41 38.52
C VAL A 936 24.43 7.65 39.43
N SER A 937 25.50 6.88 39.24
CA SER A 937 26.73 7.00 40.03
C SER A 937 27.39 8.37 39.82
N ALA A 938 27.50 8.83 38.57
CA ALA A 938 28.02 10.15 38.23
C ALA A 938 27.19 11.27 38.86
N ALA A 939 25.86 11.17 38.81
CA ALA A 939 24.95 12.14 39.44
C ALA A 939 25.13 12.20 40.96
N ARG A 940 25.29 11.05 41.63
CA ARG A 940 25.60 10.99 43.07
C ARG A 940 26.92 11.66 43.39
N SER A 941 27.98 11.39 42.62
CA SER A 941 29.29 12.02 42.77
C SER A 941 29.25 13.54 42.55
N ALA A 942 28.46 13.98 41.56
CA ALA A 942 28.20 15.39 41.27
C ALA A 942 27.25 16.06 42.27
N LYS A 943 26.82 15.35 43.33
CA LYS A 943 25.95 15.84 44.40
C LYS A 943 24.58 16.33 43.92
N LYS A 944 24.06 15.73 42.85
CA LYS A 944 22.73 16.05 42.30
C LYS A 944 21.61 15.65 43.30
N VAL A 945 20.49 16.36 43.22
CA VAL A 945 19.30 16.12 44.05
C VAL A 945 18.50 14.95 43.49
N ALA A 946 18.34 14.89 42.17
CA ALA A 946 17.69 13.78 41.48
C ALA A 946 18.34 13.49 40.12
N ILE A 947 18.03 12.33 39.56
CA ILE A 947 18.37 11.96 38.18
C ILE A 947 17.11 11.49 37.45
N LEU A 948 16.89 11.98 36.22
CA LEU A 948 15.86 11.50 35.32
C LEU A 948 16.49 10.60 34.25
N ASP A 949 15.98 9.38 34.14
CA ASP A 949 16.25 8.49 33.01
C ASP A 949 15.23 8.80 31.89
N PRO A 950 15.67 9.35 30.74
CA PRO A 950 14.77 9.77 29.66
C PRO A 950 14.13 8.58 28.91
N GLU A 951 14.78 7.42 28.85
CA GLU A 951 14.27 6.25 28.14
C GLU A 951 13.12 5.59 28.89
N THR A 952 13.28 5.45 30.21
CA THR A 952 12.27 4.84 31.10
C THR A 952 11.32 5.85 31.69
N ARG A 953 11.61 7.16 31.53
CA ARG A 953 10.91 8.29 32.16
C ARG A 953 10.85 8.20 33.69
N ARG A 954 11.92 7.69 34.31
CA ARG A 954 11.99 7.52 35.77
C ARG A 954 12.85 8.59 36.41
N LEU A 955 12.24 9.38 37.27
CA LEU A 955 12.93 10.30 38.17
C LEU A 955 13.31 9.56 39.46
N THR A 956 14.58 9.61 39.84
CA THR A 956 15.13 8.98 41.06
C THR A 956 15.66 10.04 42.01
N GLY A 957 15.19 10.05 43.26
CA GLY A 957 15.69 10.92 44.31
C GLY A 957 17.07 10.44 44.78
N LEU A 958 18.06 11.32 44.78
CA LEU A 958 19.43 10.99 45.20
C LEU A 958 19.78 11.61 46.54
N ARG A 959 19.26 12.82 46.81
CA ARG A 959 19.50 13.61 48.01
C ARG A 959 18.34 14.54 48.28
N THR A 960 18.14 14.91 49.53
CA THR A 960 17.11 15.88 49.91
C THR A 960 17.35 17.26 49.27
N GLY A 961 16.30 17.88 48.76
CA GLY A 961 16.35 19.19 48.10
C GLY A 961 15.25 19.34 47.06
N GLU A 962 15.13 20.50 46.44
CA GLU A 962 14.20 20.72 45.31
C GLU A 962 14.91 20.50 43.98
N VAL A 963 14.16 19.98 43.00
CA VAL A 963 14.63 19.80 41.62
C VAL A 963 13.53 20.19 40.63
N THR A 964 13.87 20.98 39.62
CA THR A 964 12.94 21.39 38.56
C THR A 964 13.20 20.58 37.29
N LEU A 965 12.15 19.90 36.81
CA LEU A 965 12.08 19.28 35.49
C LEU A 965 11.53 20.28 34.48
N SER A 966 12.05 20.25 33.26
CA SER A 966 11.62 21.08 32.15
C SER A 966 11.54 20.27 30.86
N VAL A 967 10.53 20.51 30.04
CA VAL A 967 10.41 19.94 28.69
C VAL A 967 10.28 21.07 27.69
N THR A 968 11.07 21.00 26.61
CA THR A 968 11.11 22.03 25.56
C THR A 968 10.53 21.48 24.27
N ASN A 969 9.58 22.18 23.68
CA ASN A 969 8.99 21.85 22.38
C ASN A 969 9.00 23.05 21.44
N ASP A 970 8.97 22.78 20.13
CA ASP A 970 8.93 23.82 19.12
C ASP A 970 7.57 24.53 19.13
N SER A 971 7.56 25.85 18.98
CA SER A 971 6.31 26.61 19.03
C SER A 971 5.46 26.40 17.77
N MET A 972 4.13 26.39 17.92
CA MET A 972 3.18 26.45 16.80
C MET A 972 2.74 27.88 16.42
N ARG A 973 3.37 28.91 16.98
CA ARG A 973 3.00 30.32 16.71
C ARG A 973 3.29 30.70 15.27
N GLU A 974 2.40 31.49 14.68
CA GLU A 974 2.65 32.20 13.41
C GLU A 974 3.90 33.08 13.53
N LEU A 975 4.68 33.17 12.46
CA LEU A 975 5.85 34.04 12.41
C LEU A 975 5.42 35.50 12.27
N THR A 976 5.38 36.23 13.38
CA THR A 976 5.14 37.68 13.41
C THR A 976 6.42 38.44 13.76
N ASP A 977 7.27 37.85 14.60
CA ASP A 977 8.57 38.37 15.00
C ASP A 977 9.53 37.23 15.38
N ALA A 978 10.75 37.56 15.79
CA ALA A 978 11.73 36.56 16.21
C ALA A 978 11.28 35.77 17.46
N ALA A 979 10.48 36.36 18.35
CA ALA A 979 9.98 35.70 19.56
C ALA A 979 8.91 34.64 19.25
N SER A 980 8.24 34.71 18.08
CA SER A 980 7.36 33.65 17.58
C SER A 980 8.07 32.31 17.40
N THR A 981 9.38 32.31 17.15
CA THR A 981 10.19 31.07 16.98
C THR A 981 10.72 30.50 18.29
N ALA A 982 10.61 31.24 19.41
CA ALA A 982 11.07 30.78 20.71
C ALA A 982 10.32 29.49 21.12
N PRO A 983 11.02 28.51 21.70
CA PRO A 983 10.38 27.25 22.09
C PRO A 983 9.40 27.44 23.26
N VAL A 984 8.46 26.50 23.38
CA VAL A 984 7.53 26.40 24.49
C VAL A 984 8.14 25.48 25.55
N VAL A 985 8.20 25.96 26.80
CA VAL A 985 8.84 25.22 27.91
C VAL A 985 7.83 24.99 29.02
N GLY A 986 7.53 23.72 29.29
CA GLY A 986 6.78 23.28 30.47
C GLY A 986 7.75 23.01 31.63
N ARG A 987 7.36 23.33 32.88
CA ARG A 987 8.19 23.11 34.07
C ARG A 987 7.41 22.51 35.23
N ARG A 988 8.06 21.66 36.01
CA ARG A 988 7.52 21.08 37.25
C ARG A 988 8.63 20.94 38.30
N THR A 989 8.41 21.47 39.49
CA THR A 989 9.35 21.32 40.63
C THR A 989 8.91 20.16 41.50
N VAL A 990 9.87 19.33 41.92
CA VAL A 990 9.69 18.16 42.77
C VAL A 990 10.59 18.31 43.99
N THR A 991 10.05 18.02 45.17
CA THR A 991 10.81 18.06 46.42
C THR A 991 11.29 16.66 46.78
N VAL A 992 12.60 16.45 46.82
CA VAL A 992 13.21 15.22 47.34
C VAL A 992 13.29 15.28 48.86
N VAL A 993 12.63 14.36 49.55
CA VAL A 993 12.56 14.26 51.01
C VAL A 993 13.40 13.08 51.53
N ALA A 994 13.70 13.05 52.83
CA ALA A 994 14.45 11.96 53.41
C ALA A 994 13.67 10.63 53.30
N ASP A 995 14.40 9.52 53.11
CA ASP A 995 13.85 8.17 53.16
C ASP A 995 13.15 7.94 54.52
N GLN A 996 11.86 7.60 54.48
CA GLN A 996 11.05 7.33 55.68
C GLN A 996 11.23 5.89 56.22
N GLY A 997 12.08 5.05 55.61
CA GLY A 997 12.39 3.69 56.06
C GLY A 997 11.48 2.59 55.48
N PRO A 998 11.62 1.33 55.94
CA PRO A 998 10.89 0.17 55.42
C PRO A 998 9.38 0.36 55.47
N GLY A 999 8.66 -0.14 54.47
CA GLY A 999 7.21 -0.03 54.38
C GLY A 999 6.68 -0.03 52.94
N PRO A 1000 5.36 -0.18 52.76
CA PRO A 1000 4.77 -0.19 51.42
C PRO A 1000 4.92 1.17 50.75
N ARG A 1001 5.12 1.18 49.43
CA ARG A 1001 5.23 2.39 48.60
C ARG A 1001 4.39 2.22 47.35
N ILE A 1002 3.68 3.27 46.95
CA ILE A 1002 2.84 3.27 45.74
C ILE A 1002 3.59 3.97 44.61
N ASP A 1003 3.65 3.32 43.45
CA ASP A 1003 3.95 3.94 42.15
C ASP A 1003 2.71 3.80 41.28
N ALA A 1004 2.11 4.93 40.93
CA ALA A 1004 0.86 5.01 40.16
C ALA A 1004 0.97 6.15 39.13
N PRO A 1005 1.35 5.85 37.88
CA PRO A 1005 1.52 6.87 36.85
C PRO A 1005 0.21 7.61 36.54
N ALA A 1006 0.31 8.92 36.32
CA ALA A 1006 -0.83 9.74 35.93
C ALA A 1006 -1.40 9.28 34.58
N PRO A 1007 -2.71 8.98 34.49
CA PRO A 1007 -3.34 8.65 33.23
C PRO A 1007 -3.50 9.92 32.38
N VAL A 1008 -3.20 9.82 31.08
CA VAL A 1008 -3.50 10.89 30.13
C VAL A 1008 -4.90 10.64 29.55
N PHE A 1009 -5.83 11.56 29.80
CA PHE A 1009 -7.15 11.50 29.16
C PHE A 1009 -7.09 12.19 27.80
N ALA A 1010 -7.57 11.49 26.77
CA ALA A 1010 -7.83 12.11 25.49
C ALA A 1010 -8.86 13.24 25.66
N SER A 1011 -8.79 14.23 24.77
CA SER A 1011 -9.75 15.33 24.76
C SER A 1011 -11.16 14.78 24.54
N GLN A 1012 -12.10 15.21 25.39
CA GLN A 1012 -13.45 14.64 25.42
C GLN A 1012 -14.51 15.72 25.15
N PRO A 1013 -15.43 15.53 24.19
CA PRO A 1013 -16.52 16.49 23.98
C PRO A 1013 -17.44 16.57 25.19
N VAL A 1014 -17.97 17.77 25.47
CA VAL A 1014 -18.96 17.95 26.53
C VAL A 1014 -20.16 17.03 26.36
N GLY A 1015 -20.62 16.44 27.47
CA GLY A 1015 -21.78 15.55 27.49
C GLY A 1015 -21.49 14.12 27.00
N THR A 1016 -20.21 13.79 26.76
CA THR A 1016 -19.76 12.44 26.44
C THR A 1016 -18.83 11.92 27.54
N THR A 1017 -18.63 10.61 27.62
CA THR A 1017 -17.74 9.96 28.59
C THR A 1017 -16.63 9.25 27.82
N GLY A 1018 -15.38 9.60 28.13
CA GLY A 1018 -14.20 9.03 27.50
C GLY A 1018 -13.93 7.59 27.92
N ALA A 1019 -13.01 6.96 27.17
CA ALA A 1019 -12.52 5.64 27.50
C ALA A 1019 -11.91 5.63 28.91
N GLY A 1020 -12.09 4.50 29.61
CA GLY A 1020 -11.48 4.31 30.92
C GLY A 1020 -9.97 4.22 30.80
N GLN A 1021 -9.26 5.12 31.47
CA GLN A 1021 -7.81 5.05 31.63
C GLN A 1021 -7.47 4.18 32.83
N ARG A 1022 -6.55 3.23 32.63
CA ARG A 1022 -6.05 2.35 33.70
C ARG A 1022 -4.91 3.04 34.43
N VAL A 1023 -5.09 3.24 35.72
CA VAL A 1023 -4.00 3.58 36.65
C VAL A 1023 -3.51 2.29 37.27
N ILE A 1024 -2.29 1.89 36.90
CA ILE A 1024 -1.62 0.70 37.44
C ILE A 1024 -0.95 1.11 38.76
N VAL A 1025 -1.49 0.62 39.87
CA VAL A 1025 -0.96 0.88 41.21
C VAL A 1025 0.01 -0.25 41.55
N THR A 1026 1.29 0.07 41.64
CA THR A 1026 2.35 -0.92 41.90
C THR A 1026 2.90 -0.73 43.30
N ASN A 1027 3.02 -1.83 44.06
CA ASN A 1027 3.75 -1.82 45.32
C ASN A 1027 5.25 -1.88 45.05
N ARG A 1028 5.94 -0.76 45.28
CA ARG A 1028 7.40 -0.65 45.17
C ARG A 1028 8.12 -0.78 46.51
N GLY A 1029 7.38 -0.87 47.59
CA GLY A 1029 7.93 -1.07 48.93
C GLY A 1029 8.39 -2.51 49.14
N ASP A 1030 8.97 -2.75 50.30
CA ASP A 1030 9.44 -4.05 50.77
C ASP A 1030 8.41 -4.78 51.66
N GLU A 1031 7.32 -4.11 52.02
CA GLU A 1031 6.20 -4.67 52.78
C GLU A 1031 4.89 -4.70 51.96
N PRO A 1032 3.92 -5.58 52.29
CA PRO A 1032 2.64 -5.64 51.59
C PRO A 1032 1.82 -4.34 51.68
N LEU A 1033 1.40 -3.84 50.53
CA LEU A 1033 0.55 -2.66 50.39
C LEU A 1033 -0.92 -3.03 50.56
N ARG A 1034 -1.65 -2.30 51.39
CA ARG A 1034 -3.09 -2.42 51.60
C ARG A 1034 -3.75 -1.09 51.29
N VAL A 1035 -4.52 -1.06 50.20
CA VAL A 1035 -5.33 0.10 49.82
C VAL A 1035 -6.66 0.01 50.58
N SER A 1036 -6.93 0.99 51.44
CA SER A 1036 -8.16 1.08 52.21
C SER A 1036 -9.29 1.72 51.41
N ARG A 1037 -8.95 2.66 50.52
CA ARG A 1037 -9.94 3.38 49.72
C ARG A 1037 -9.31 3.99 48.47
N VAL A 1038 -10.09 4.02 47.38
CA VAL A 1038 -9.79 4.83 46.20
C VAL A 1038 -10.92 5.85 46.00
N SER A 1039 -10.58 7.12 45.75
CA SER A 1039 -11.56 8.19 45.53
C SER A 1039 -11.04 9.25 44.57
N ILE A 1040 -11.91 10.16 44.11
CA ILE A 1040 -11.53 11.30 43.28
C ILE A 1040 -11.81 12.59 44.07
N ALA A 1041 -10.77 13.42 44.23
CA ALA A 1041 -10.82 14.70 44.93
C ALA A 1041 -10.68 15.87 43.95
N ALA A 1042 -11.23 17.02 44.34
CA ALA A 1042 -11.17 18.25 43.56
C ALA A 1042 -9.88 19.03 43.81
N THR A 1043 -9.21 19.47 42.75
CA THR A 1043 -8.11 20.45 42.86
C THR A 1043 -8.66 21.86 42.61
N GLY A 1044 -8.70 22.71 43.64
CA GLY A 1044 -9.10 24.12 43.50
C GLY A 1044 -10.58 24.34 43.13
N SER A 1045 -10.86 25.30 42.24
CA SER A 1045 -12.21 25.68 41.80
C SER A 1045 -12.72 24.93 40.56
N SER A 1046 -12.02 23.88 40.12
CA SER A 1046 -12.40 23.06 38.96
C SER A 1046 -13.51 22.05 39.33
N PRO A 1047 -14.48 21.75 38.43
CA PRO A 1047 -15.55 20.80 38.72
C PRO A 1047 -15.02 19.36 38.73
N SER A 1048 -14.69 18.84 39.91
CA SER A 1048 -14.20 17.45 40.10
C SER A 1048 -15.17 16.34 39.68
N GLY A 1049 -16.45 16.67 39.50
CA GLY A 1049 -17.48 15.73 39.04
C GLY A 1049 -17.31 15.24 37.60
N GLU A 1050 -16.30 15.75 36.88
CA GLU A 1050 -16.00 15.33 35.51
C GLU A 1050 -15.08 14.11 35.43
N PHE A 1051 -14.48 13.65 36.54
CA PHE A 1051 -13.75 12.38 36.56
C PHE A 1051 -14.52 11.34 37.39
N VAL A 1052 -14.63 10.12 36.86
CA VAL A 1052 -15.48 9.07 37.43
C VAL A 1052 -14.69 7.78 37.59
N LEU A 1053 -14.74 7.19 38.79
CA LEU A 1053 -14.25 5.84 39.03
C LEU A 1053 -15.15 4.83 38.31
N ALA A 1054 -14.58 4.11 37.34
CA ALA A 1054 -15.27 3.13 36.51
C ALA A 1054 -15.00 1.67 36.94
N GLY A 1055 -14.07 1.46 37.86
CA GLY A 1055 -13.78 0.17 38.49
C GLY A 1055 -12.53 0.24 39.37
N GLU A 1056 -12.51 -0.51 40.46
CA GLU A 1056 -11.32 -0.66 41.32
C GLU A 1056 -11.06 -2.14 41.61
N LYS A 1057 -9.82 -2.58 41.38
CA LYS A 1057 -9.35 -3.92 41.78
C LYS A 1057 -8.29 -3.86 42.88
N CYS A 1058 -8.05 -2.67 43.43
CA CYS A 1058 -6.97 -2.42 44.37
C CYS A 1058 -7.39 -2.50 45.85
N VAL A 1059 -8.67 -2.28 46.16
CA VAL A 1059 -9.18 -2.36 47.54
C VAL A 1059 -9.40 -3.82 47.93
N GLY A 1060 -8.89 -4.20 49.10
CA GLY A 1060 -9.05 -5.55 49.67
C GLY A 1060 -7.72 -6.25 49.96
N ASP A 1061 -7.37 -7.25 49.15
CA ASP A 1061 -6.20 -8.10 49.37
C ASP A 1061 -4.88 -7.33 49.34
N ALA A 1062 -3.88 -7.85 50.07
CA ALA A 1062 -2.57 -7.22 50.12
C ALA A 1062 -1.83 -7.37 48.79
N ILE A 1063 -1.32 -6.26 48.27
CA ILE A 1063 -0.50 -6.22 47.07
C ILE A 1063 0.95 -6.51 47.50
N ALA A 1064 1.47 -7.67 47.12
CA ALA A 1064 2.83 -8.09 47.46
C ALA A 1064 3.89 -7.12 46.87
N PRO A 1065 5.08 -7.02 47.48
CA PRO A 1065 6.21 -6.29 46.88
C PRO A 1065 6.43 -6.67 45.41
N GLY A 1066 6.47 -5.67 44.53
CA GLY A 1066 6.61 -5.85 43.08
C GLY A 1066 5.34 -6.25 42.33
N ALA A 1067 4.22 -6.50 43.03
CA ALA A 1067 2.92 -6.76 42.41
C ALA A 1067 2.17 -5.44 42.14
N SER A 1068 1.17 -5.51 41.26
CA SER A 1068 0.34 -4.36 40.87
C SER A 1068 -1.14 -4.72 40.88
N CYS A 1069 -1.98 -3.70 41.01
CA CYS A 1069 -3.43 -3.75 40.81
C CYS A 1069 -3.87 -2.60 39.89
N GLU A 1070 -5.14 -2.60 39.47
CA GLU A 1070 -5.67 -1.63 38.51
C GLU A 1070 -6.82 -0.81 39.11
N VAL A 1071 -6.79 0.50 38.86
CA VAL A 1071 -7.91 1.42 39.03
C VAL A 1071 -8.30 1.96 37.66
N LEU A 1072 -9.59 1.97 37.33
CA LEU A 1072 -10.10 2.49 36.07
C LEU A 1072 -10.81 3.83 36.31
N VAL A 1073 -10.36 4.88 35.64
CA VAL A 1073 -10.94 6.24 35.74
C VAL A 1073 -11.42 6.70 34.37
N ARG A 1074 -12.56 7.38 34.29
CA ARG A 1074 -13.11 7.98 33.06
C ARG A 1074 -13.20 9.49 33.20
N PHE A 1075 -13.16 10.20 32.07
CA PHE A 1075 -13.36 11.64 31.98
C PHE A 1075 -14.67 11.94 31.24
N SER A 1076 -15.55 12.72 31.86
CA SER A 1076 -16.93 13.01 31.46
C SER A 1076 -17.21 14.51 31.62
N PRO A 1077 -16.70 15.36 30.71
CA PRO A 1077 -16.78 16.80 30.88
C PRO A 1077 -18.20 17.35 30.72
N SER A 1078 -18.48 18.38 31.51
CA SER A 1078 -19.76 19.10 31.58
C SER A 1078 -19.68 20.53 31.04
N VAL A 1079 -18.46 21.06 30.84
CA VAL A 1079 -18.19 22.41 30.31
C VAL A 1079 -17.19 22.34 29.16
N ALA A 1080 -17.37 23.10 28.07
CA ALA A 1080 -16.55 23.00 26.86
C ALA A 1080 -15.28 23.87 26.92
N GLU A 1081 -14.28 23.51 26.09
CA GLU A 1081 -13.03 24.26 25.88
C GLU A 1081 -12.28 24.56 27.17
N ARG A 1082 -12.24 23.58 28.08
CA ARG A 1082 -11.66 23.73 29.40
C ARG A 1082 -10.80 22.54 29.75
N THR A 1083 -9.62 22.79 30.30
CA THR A 1083 -8.84 21.78 31.00
C THR A 1083 -9.42 21.57 32.40
N SER A 1084 -9.93 20.38 32.66
CA SER A 1084 -10.41 19.95 33.98
C SER A 1084 -9.33 19.15 34.68
N THR A 1085 -9.17 19.41 35.97
CA THR A 1085 -8.16 18.77 36.82
C THR A 1085 -8.82 18.19 38.07
N ALA A 1086 -8.34 17.03 38.50
CA ALA A 1086 -8.72 16.36 39.73
C ALA A 1086 -7.55 15.49 40.22
N GLU A 1087 -7.71 14.89 41.40
CA GLU A 1087 -6.75 13.93 41.94
C GLU A 1087 -7.45 12.59 42.19
N LEU A 1088 -6.85 11.51 41.69
CA LEU A 1088 -7.18 10.17 42.15
C LEU A 1088 -6.43 9.92 43.47
N VAL A 1089 -7.17 9.88 44.57
CA VAL A 1089 -6.64 9.67 45.91
C VAL A 1089 -6.70 8.17 46.24
N ILE A 1090 -5.54 7.59 46.50
CA ILE A 1090 -5.36 6.21 46.93
C ILE A 1090 -4.95 6.22 48.40
N GLU A 1091 -5.90 5.99 49.30
CA GLU A 1091 -5.63 5.85 50.73
C GLU A 1091 -5.08 4.44 51.00
N ALA A 1092 -3.92 4.35 51.66
CA ALA A 1092 -3.24 3.10 51.90
C ALA A 1092 -2.35 3.16 53.14
N ASN A 1093 -1.83 2.00 53.57
CA ASN A 1093 -0.91 1.91 54.70
C ASN A 1093 0.54 2.39 54.38
N THR A 1094 0.70 3.37 53.51
CA THR A 1094 2.01 4.01 53.23
C THR A 1094 2.35 5.03 54.33
N PRO A 1095 3.63 5.44 54.48
CA PRO A 1095 4.01 6.48 55.44
C PRO A 1095 3.24 7.80 55.29
N GLU A 1096 2.86 8.14 54.06
CA GLU A 1096 2.08 9.33 53.71
C GLU A 1096 0.57 9.15 53.97
N GLY A 1097 0.10 7.93 54.18
CA GLY A 1097 -1.31 7.57 54.39
C GLY A 1097 -2.19 7.64 53.13
N GLN A 1098 -1.81 8.45 52.14
CA GLN A 1098 -2.46 8.52 50.84
C GLN A 1098 -1.48 8.91 49.73
N VAL A 1099 -1.78 8.51 48.50
CA VAL A 1099 -1.09 8.97 47.29
C VAL A 1099 -2.09 9.61 46.33
N GLU A 1100 -1.73 10.78 45.83
CA GLU A 1100 -2.53 11.56 44.88
C GLU A 1100 -1.94 11.41 43.48
N VAL A 1101 -2.75 10.89 42.55
CA VAL A 1101 -2.39 10.77 41.14
C VAL A 1101 -3.14 11.85 40.36
N PRO A 1102 -2.45 12.81 39.72
CA PRO A 1102 -3.12 13.90 39.02
C PRO A 1102 -3.90 13.36 37.82
N LEU A 1103 -5.12 13.87 37.66
CA LEU A 1103 -6.00 13.60 36.55
C LEU A 1103 -6.22 14.89 35.76
N THR A 1104 -5.89 14.86 34.48
CA THR A 1104 -6.05 16.03 33.59
C THR A 1104 -6.80 15.60 32.34
N GLY A 1105 -7.86 16.32 32.01
CA GLY A 1105 -8.72 16.05 30.85
C GLY A 1105 -9.13 17.35 30.18
N LEU A 1106 -8.95 17.43 28.87
CA LEU A 1106 -9.38 18.59 28.08
C LEU A 1106 -10.78 18.37 27.55
N SER A 1107 -11.71 19.25 27.89
CA SER A 1107 -13.03 19.26 27.26
C SER A 1107 -13.00 19.98 25.91
N THR A 1108 -13.69 19.42 24.93
CA THR A 1108 -13.82 20.03 23.61
C THR A 1108 -15.28 20.34 23.30
N VAL A 1109 -15.50 21.25 22.36
CA VAL A 1109 -16.82 21.40 21.74
C VAL A 1109 -17.08 20.15 20.90
N PRO A 1110 -18.31 19.60 20.88
CA PRO A 1110 -18.68 18.61 19.87
C PRO A 1110 -18.28 19.13 18.49
N PRO A 1111 -17.59 18.34 17.65
CA PRO A 1111 -17.02 18.86 16.41
C PRO A 1111 -18.13 19.50 15.58
N LYS A 1112 -18.01 20.81 15.34
CA LYS A 1112 -18.69 21.44 14.23
C LYS A 1112 -18.02 20.86 12.99
N GLY A 1113 -18.76 20.08 12.20
CA GLY A 1113 -18.24 19.58 10.94
C GLY A 1113 -17.62 20.73 10.14
N ASP A 1114 -16.53 20.45 9.42
CA ASP A 1114 -15.81 21.46 8.64
C ASP A 1114 -16.79 22.40 7.94
N THR A 1115 -16.59 23.71 8.10
CA THR A 1115 -17.42 24.69 7.41
C THR A 1115 -17.14 24.51 5.92
N GLY A 1116 -18.10 23.94 5.19
CA GLY A 1116 -18.03 23.91 3.72
C GLY A 1116 -17.84 25.33 3.19
N PRO A 1117 -17.19 25.51 2.03
CA PRO A 1117 -17.07 26.83 1.41
C PRO A 1117 -18.46 27.48 1.29
N GLU A 1118 -18.54 28.77 1.58
CA GLU A 1118 -19.79 29.55 1.53
C GLU A 1118 -20.47 29.37 0.16
N GLY A 1119 -21.76 29.02 0.17
CA GLY A 1119 -22.54 28.80 -1.06
C GLY A 1119 -22.65 30.10 -1.86
N ALA A 1120 -22.62 29.98 -3.19
CA ALA A 1120 -22.85 31.13 -4.07
C ALA A 1120 -24.22 31.78 -3.77
N THR A 1121 -24.26 33.11 -3.66
CA THR A 1121 -25.48 33.91 -3.48
C THR A 1121 -26.56 33.50 -4.49
N GLY A 1122 -27.76 33.15 -4.01
CA GLY A 1122 -28.87 32.72 -4.86
C GLY A 1122 -29.29 33.79 -5.89
N PRO A 1123 -29.88 33.40 -7.03
CA PRO A 1123 -30.37 34.35 -8.03
C PRO A 1123 -31.49 35.23 -7.45
N VAL A 1124 -31.48 36.52 -7.81
CA VAL A 1124 -32.53 37.49 -7.45
C VAL A 1124 -33.91 36.95 -7.86
N GLY A 1125 -34.87 36.96 -6.93
CA GLY A 1125 -36.22 36.45 -7.17
C GLY A 1125 -36.99 37.25 -8.23
N PRO A 1126 -37.95 36.63 -8.95
CA PRO A 1126 -38.75 37.32 -9.96
C PRO A 1126 -39.63 38.41 -9.33
N THR A 1127 -39.63 39.61 -9.91
CA THR A 1127 -40.51 40.72 -9.50
C THR A 1127 -41.98 40.32 -9.65
N GLY A 1128 -42.77 40.56 -8.60
CA GLY A 1128 -44.21 40.23 -8.55
C GLY A 1128 -45.07 41.05 -9.52
N PRO A 1129 -46.30 40.59 -9.82
CA PRO A 1129 -47.18 41.25 -10.80
C PRO A 1129 -47.85 42.49 -10.21
N GLN A 1130 -47.66 43.66 -10.84
CA GLN A 1130 -48.41 44.87 -10.50
C GLN A 1130 -49.59 45.08 -11.47
N GLY A 1131 -50.79 45.26 -10.89
CA GLY A 1131 -52.10 45.33 -11.56
C GLY A 1131 -52.45 46.67 -12.25
N PRO A 1132 -53.67 46.79 -12.82
CA PRO A 1132 -53.94 47.58 -14.03
C PRO A 1132 -54.64 48.95 -13.83
N GLY A 1133 -54.36 49.88 -14.77
CA GLY A 1133 -55.20 51.00 -15.26
C GLY A 1133 -55.11 52.35 -14.53
N GLY A 1134 -54.85 53.51 -15.16
CA GLY A 1134 -54.75 53.84 -16.59
C GLY A 1134 -54.38 55.32 -16.90
N GLU A 1135 -54.36 55.59 -18.21
CA GLU A 1135 -54.33 56.82 -19.03
C GLU A 1135 -53.17 57.84 -18.98
N SER A 1136 -52.21 57.56 -19.88
CA SER A 1136 -51.73 58.42 -20.98
C SER A 1136 -51.48 59.93 -20.77
N GLY A 1137 -50.19 60.28 -20.82
CA GLY A 1137 -49.72 61.51 -21.43
C GLY A 1137 -48.53 61.20 -22.36
N THR A 1138 -48.67 61.44 -23.67
CA THR A 1138 -47.54 61.46 -24.62
C THR A 1138 -47.00 62.88 -24.70
N PRO A 1139 -45.71 63.14 -24.40
CA PRO A 1139 -44.67 63.23 -25.44
C PRO A 1139 -43.28 62.73 -24.95
N GLY A 1140 -42.26 62.43 -25.77
CA GLY A 1140 -42.03 62.57 -27.20
C GLY A 1140 -40.77 61.77 -27.59
N ALA A 1141 -40.56 61.60 -28.91
CA ALA A 1141 -39.52 60.74 -29.47
C ALA A 1141 -38.12 61.37 -29.42
N THR A 1142 -37.20 60.71 -28.69
CA THR A 1142 -35.74 60.92 -28.64
C THR A 1142 -35.15 59.52 -28.34
N GLY A 1143 -34.14 58.93 -28.98
CA GLY A 1143 -33.28 59.25 -30.11
C GLY A 1143 -32.70 57.91 -30.64
N PRO A 1144 -31.81 57.94 -31.65
CA PRO A 1144 -31.38 56.76 -32.42
C PRO A 1144 -30.69 55.67 -31.57
N GLN A 1145 -30.95 54.42 -31.97
CA GLN A 1145 -30.44 53.19 -31.37
C GLN A 1145 -28.93 53.25 -31.10
N GLY A 1146 -28.56 53.04 -29.84
CA GLY A 1146 -27.17 52.98 -29.42
C GLY A 1146 -26.38 51.91 -30.20
N PRO A 1147 -25.09 52.15 -30.44
CA PRO A 1147 -24.24 51.23 -31.18
C PRO A 1147 -24.23 49.85 -30.54
N GLN A 1148 -24.21 48.81 -31.38
CA GLN A 1148 -24.05 47.42 -30.97
C GLN A 1148 -22.89 47.30 -29.98
N GLY A 1149 -23.15 46.72 -28.81
CA GLY A 1149 -22.14 46.51 -27.78
C GLY A 1149 -20.95 45.72 -28.33
N PRO A 1150 -19.71 45.99 -27.85
CA PRO A 1150 -18.54 45.27 -28.30
C PRO A 1150 -18.73 43.77 -28.11
N ALA A 1151 -18.25 42.97 -29.06
CA ALA A 1151 -18.21 41.52 -28.92
C ALA A 1151 -17.56 41.15 -27.57
N GLY A 1152 -18.15 40.21 -26.85
CA GLY A 1152 -17.62 39.75 -25.56
C GLY A 1152 -16.14 39.35 -25.68
N PRO A 1153 -15.35 39.46 -24.61
CA PRO A 1153 -13.96 39.03 -24.64
C PRO A 1153 -13.90 37.59 -25.12
N ARG A 1154 -13.02 37.33 -26.09
CA ARG A 1154 -12.69 35.97 -26.53
C ARG A 1154 -12.39 35.14 -25.27
N GLY A 1155 -13.05 34.00 -25.11
CA GLY A 1155 -12.76 33.07 -24.01
C GLY A 1155 -11.25 32.80 -23.92
N PRO A 1156 -10.73 32.47 -22.71
CA PRO A 1156 -9.30 32.25 -22.53
C PRO A 1156 -8.79 31.31 -23.61
N GLN A 1157 -7.68 31.70 -24.26
CA GLN A 1157 -7.04 30.86 -25.25
C GLN A 1157 -6.79 29.49 -24.61
N GLY A 1158 -7.36 28.42 -25.17
CA GLY A 1158 -7.08 27.06 -24.72
C GLY A 1158 -5.56 26.83 -24.64
N PRO A 1159 -5.08 25.94 -23.76
CA PRO A 1159 -3.65 25.80 -23.47
C PRO A 1159 -2.84 25.73 -24.77
N THR A 1160 -1.71 26.43 -24.80
CA THR A 1160 -0.80 26.38 -25.96
C THR A 1160 -0.35 24.94 -26.13
N GLY A 1161 -0.95 24.22 -27.08
CA GLY A 1161 -0.69 22.79 -27.21
C GLY A 1161 0.80 22.49 -27.43
N THR A 1162 1.26 21.33 -26.99
CA THR A 1162 2.69 20.99 -26.94
C THR A 1162 3.23 20.47 -28.28
N VAL A 1163 4.54 20.64 -28.52
CA VAL A 1163 5.23 20.01 -29.65
C VAL A 1163 5.93 18.74 -29.15
N GLY A 1164 5.54 17.58 -29.67
CA GLY A 1164 6.18 16.30 -29.34
C GLY A 1164 7.38 16.04 -30.26
N PHE A 1165 8.57 15.84 -29.69
CA PHE A 1165 9.79 15.48 -30.43
C PHE A 1165 10.46 14.27 -29.79
N ARG A 1166 10.32 13.10 -30.41
CA ARG A 1166 10.80 11.80 -29.89
C ARG A 1166 11.70 11.10 -30.91
N SER A 1167 12.74 10.40 -30.44
CA SER A 1167 13.53 9.52 -31.30
C SER A 1167 12.83 8.17 -31.43
N SER A 1168 12.97 7.50 -32.57
CA SER A 1168 12.47 6.13 -32.75
C SER A 1168 13.40 5.08 -32.13
N SER A 1169 14.64 5.43 -31.78
CA SER A 1169 15.63 4.52 -31.20
C SER A 1169 16.67 5.31 -30.39
N SER A 1170 16.94 4.91 -29.16
CA SER A 1170 17.95 5.55 -28.29
C SER A 1170 19.39 5.16 -28.67
N VAL A 1171 19.57 4.01 -29.33
CA VAL A 1171 20.84 3.51 -29.86
C VAL A 1171 20.70 3.11 -31.33
N VAL A 1172 21.65 3.51 -32.17
CA VAL A 1172 21.77 3.11 -33.57
C VAL A 1172 23.15 2.49 -33.78
N THR A 1173 23.20 1.19 -34.10
CA THR A 1173 24.45 0.50 -34.41
C THR A 1173 24.79 0.65 -35.89
N VAL A 1174 26.05 0.91 -36.21
CA VAL A 1174 26.53 1.12 -37.59
C VAL A 1174 27.99 0.69 -37.73
N GLU A 1175 28.35 0.08 -38.85
CA GLU A 1175 29.72 -0.30 -39.18
C GLU A 1175 30.56 0.92 -39.63
N GLN A 1176 31.89 0.82 -39.50
CA GLN A 1176 32.80 1.86 -39.97
C GLN A 1176 32.68 2.05 -41.50
N GLY A 1177 32.46 3.31 -41.92
CA GLY A 1177 32.30 3.64 -43.34
C GLY A 1177 30.85 3.63 -43.83
N ASP A 1178 29.91 3.21 -42.98
CA ASP A 1178 28.50 3.04 -43.32
C ASP A 1178 27.61 4.21 -42.85
N ARG A 1179 26.30 4.14 -43.13
CA ARG A 1179 25.37 5.26 -42.89
C ARG A 1179 24.45 5.00 -41.70
N ALA A 1180 24.59 5.77 -40.63
CA ALA A 1180 23.64 5.80 -39.53
C ALA A 1180 22.37 6.57 -39.93
N ARG A 1181 21.20 5.95 -39.76
CA ARG A 1181 19.89 6.59 -39.97
C ARG A 1181 19.26 6.90 -38.61
N LEU A 1182 19.24 8.18 -38.24
CA LEU A 1182 18.57 8.65 -37.03
C LEU A 1182 17.16 9.10 -37.39
N THR A 1183 16.13 8.49 -36.82
CA THR A 1183 14.74 8.85 -37.11
C THR A 1183 14.07 9.43 -35.88
N PHE A 1184 13.25 10.47 -36.11
CA PHE A 1184 12.52 11.20 -35.08
C PHE A 1184 11.07 11.39 -35.52
N SER A 1185 10.15 11.35 -34.58
CA SER A 1185 8.76 11.74 -34.79
C SER A 1185 8.54 13.14 -34.23
N LEU A 1186 8.00 14.03 -35.05
CA LEU A 1186 7.61 15.38 -34.69
C LEU A 1186 6.08 15.50 -34.78
N SER A 1187 5.41 15.63 -33.64
CA SER A 1187 3.96 15.85 -33.56
C SER A 1187 3.64 17.28 -33.18
N ASN A 1188 2.78 17.95 -33.94
CA ASN A 1188 2.30 19.29 -33.61
C ASN A 1188 0.93 19.20 -32.91
N ARG A 1189 0.89 19.38 -31.59
CA ARG A 1189 -0.37 19.51 -30.86
C ARG A 1189 -0.75 20.95 -30.56
N THR A 1190 0.01 21.93 -31.08
CA THR A 1190 -0.30 23.37 -30.94
C THR A 1190 -1.51 23.75 -31.81
N GLY A 1191 -2.20 24.85 -31.50
CA GLY A 1191 -3.28 25.39 -32.32
C GLY A 1191 -2.82 26.07 -33.62
N ALA A 1192 -1.51 26.20 -33.86
CA ALA A 1192 -0.93 26.88 -35.02
C ALA A 1192 -0.15 25.90 -35.92
N THR A 1193 0.11 26.29 -37.17
CA THR A 1193 0.96 25.49 -38.06
C THR A 1193 2.43 25.65 -37.68
N LEU A 1194 3.09 24.55 -37.35
CA LEU A 1194 4.47 24.54 -36.89
C LEU A 1194 5.47 24.72 -38.04
N ARG A 1195 6.39 25.67 -37.87
CA ARG A 1195 7.60 25.85 -38.70
C ARG A 1195 8.83 25.75 -37.80
N SER A 1196 9.75 24.85 -38.14
CA SER A 1196 10.90 24.58 -37.28
C SER A 1196 12.12 24.15 -38.08
N THR A 1197 13.30 24.38 -37.51
CA THR A 1197 14.55 23.80 -38.00
C THR A 1197 15.08 22.80 -36.97
N VAL A 1198 15.33 21.58 -37.41
CA VAL A 1198 15.93 20.52 -36.59
C VAL A 1198 17.36 20.26 -37.04
N ARG A 1199 18.32 20.36 -36.13
CA ARG A 1199 19.75 20.21 -36.39
C ARG A 1199 20.36 19.07 -35.57
N ALA A 1200 20.95 18.10 -36.24
CA ALA A 1200 21.77 17.04 -35.65
C ALA A 1200 23.25 17.45 -35.59
N THR A 1201 23.84 17.39 -34.40
CA THR A 1201 25.26 17.67 -34.14
C THR A 1201 25.93 16.39 -33.65
N PRO A 1202 26.67 15.67 -34.52
CA PRO A 1202 27.41 14.48 -34.11
C PRO A 1202 28.68 14.86 -33.32
N ALA A 1203 29.11 13.98 -32.40
CA ALA A 1203 30.41 14.12 -31.75
C ALA A 1203 31.55 14.15 -32.78
N LYS A 1204 32.61 14.95 -32.54
CA LYS A 1204 33.76 15.06 -33.46
C LYS A 1204 34.41 13.69 -33.74
N ALA A 1205 34.41 12.79 -32.75
CA ALA A 1205 34.98 11.44 -32.84
C ALA A 1205 34.23 10.50 -33.82
N LEU A 1206 32.96 10.77 -34.15
CA LEU A 1206 32.19 10.03 -35.15
C LEU A 1206 32.66 10.31 -36.58
N ARG A 1207 33.38 11.42 -36.81
CA ARG A 1207 33.76 11.91 -38.14
C ARG A 1207 32.60 11.88 -39.15
N ALA A 1208 31.37 12.09 -38.67
CA ALA A 1208 30.16 11.88 -39.45
C ALA A 1208 29.94 13.03 -40.44
N SER A 1209 29.56 12.78 -41.69
CA SER A 1209 29.19 13.79 -42.70
C SER A 1209 27.77 13.57 -43.22
N GLY A 1210 27.17 14.56 -43.90
CA GLY A 1210 25.81 14.45 -44.45
C GLY A 1210 24.84 15.55 -44.01
N ARG A 1211 23.56 15.41 -44.38
CA ARG A 1211 22.52 16.42 -44.09
C ARG A 1211 22.20 16.45 -42.61
N ARG A 1212 22.73 17.46 -41.92
CA ARG A 1212 22.58 17.69 -40.48
C ARG A 1212 21.41 18.60 -40.10
N THR A 1213 20.74 19.20 -41.07
CA THR A 1213 19.65 20.13 -40.83
C THR A 1213 18.42 19.75 -41.66
N VAL A 1214 17.27 19.67 -41.01
CA VAL A 1214 15.97 19.40 -41.63
C VAL A 1214 15.02 20.55 -41.27
N THR A 1215 14.51 21.23 -42.29
CA THR A 1215 13.50 22.28 -42.12
C THR A 1215 12.11 21.66 -42.24
N VAL A 1216 11.31 21.83 -41.20
CA VAL A 1216 9.91 21.44 -41.15
C VAL A 1216 9.08 22.63 -41.61
N LYS A 1217 8.66 22.60 -42.86
CA LYS A 1217 7.74 23.60 -43.42
C LYS A 1217 6.30 23.11 -43.20
N GLY A 1218 5.54 23.81 -42.37
CA GLY A 1218 4.08 23.76 -42.40
C GLY A 1218 3.42 22.51 -41.80
N LEU A 1219 3.85 22.04 -40.63
CA LEU A 1219 3.19 20.90 -39.97
C LEU A 1219 1.88 21.37 -39.30
N ARG A 1220 0.73 20.94 -39.84
CA ARG A 1220 -0.60 21.34 -39.36
C ARG A 1220 -0.86 20.87 -37.92
N SER A 1221 -1.78 21.54 -37.23
CA SER A 1221 -2.25 21.10 -35.90
C SER A 1221 -2.79 19.66 -35.96
N GLY A 1222 -2.54 18.87 -34.92
CA GLY A 1222 -2.91 17.45 -34.83
C GLY A 1222 -2.07 16.50 -35.68
N SER A 1223 -1.14 17.01 -36.50
CA SER A 1223 -0.39 16.18 -37.46
C SER A 1223 0.97 15.75 -36.91
N THR A 1224 1.41 14.55 -37.31
CA THR A 1224 2.73 14.00 -36.98
C THR A 1224 3.57 13.78 -38.24
N ARG A 1225 4.86 14.08 -38.18
CA ARG A 1225 5.81 13.92 -39.28
C ARG A 1225 7.09 13.22 -38.82
N LYS A 1226 7.51 12.20 -39.57
CA LYS A 1226 8.82 11.57 -39.37
C LYS A 1226 9.93 12.41 -40.01
N LEU A 1227 11.02 12.59 -39.28
CA LEU A 1227 12.25 13.26 -39.70
C LEU A 1227 13.39 12.24 -39.67
N SER A 1228 14.22 12.20 -40.71
CA SER A 1228 15.38 11.29 -40.75
C SER A 1228 16.65 12.05 -41.08
N PHE A 1229 17.68 11.84 -40.26
CA PHE A 1229 19.05 12.28 -40.50
C PHE A 1229 19.87 11.08 -40.96
N LYS A 1230 20.45 11.16 -42.16
CA LYS A 1230 21.40 10.18 -42.66
C LYS A 1230 22.80 10.72 -42.46
N LEU A 1231 23.55 10.12 -41.54
CA LEU A 1231 24.91 10.49 -41.22
C LEU A 1231 25.86 9.41 -41.75
N SER A 1232 26.73 9.77 -42.68
CA SER A 1232 27.80 8.89 -43.17
C SER A 1232 28.92 8.87 -42.14
N ILE A 1233 29.19 7.71 -41.54
CA ILE A 1233 30.22 7.53 -40.53
C ILE A 1233 31.55 7.27 -41.22
N GLY A 1234 32.61 8.00 -40.86
CA GLY A 1234 33.90 7.85 -41.53
C GLY A 1234 34.54 6.48 -41.28
N ARG A 1235 35.27 5.94 -42.26
CA ARG A 1235 36.04 4.67 -42.13
C ARG A 1235 37.09 4.66 -41.01
N LYS A 1236 37.42 5.84 -40.44
CA LYS A 1236 38.33 6.01 -39.30
C LYS A 1236 37.60 6.50 -38.03
N ALA A 1237 36.28 6.33 -37.94
CA ALA A 1237 35.51 6.66 -36.74
C ALA A 1237 35.91 5.73 -35.60
N ARG A 1238 36.12 6.25 -34.38
CA ARG A 1238 36.52 5.42 -33.23
C ARG A 1238 35.44 4.37 -32.94
N ILE A 1239 35.81 3.11 -32.71
CA ILE A 1239 34.87 2.05 -32.32
C ILE A 1239 34.32 2.37 -30.92
N GLY A 1240 33.03 2.11 -30.69
CA GLY A 1240 32.38 2.36 -29.39
C GLY A 1240 31.12 3.22 -29.49
N LYS A 1241 30.58 3.63 -28.35
CA LYS A 1241 29.36 4.46 -28.25
C LYS A 1241 29.71 5.94 -28.42
N HIS A 1242 28.97 6.63 -29.29
CA HIS A 1242 29.14 8.07 -29.53
C HIS A 1242 27.83 8.80 -29.52
N THR A 1243 27.84 10.01 -28.98
CA THR A 1243 26.61 10.80 -28.80
C THR A 1243 26.34 11.70 -30.01
N VAL A 1244 25.11 11.67 -30.53
CA VAL A 1244 24.59 12.64 -31.49
C VAL A 1244 23.47 13.44 -30.83
N ARG A 1245 23.69 14.75 -30.64
CA ARG A 1245 22.69 15.67 -30.10
C ARG A 1245 21.85 16.26 -31.22
N VAL A 1246 20.55 16.07 -31.16
CA VAL A 1246 19.59 16.60 -32.14
C VAL A 1246 18.73 17.66 -31.48
N ARG A 1247 18.88 18.90 -31.93
CA ARG A 1247 18.19 20.09 -31.42
C ARG A 1247 17.09 20.51 -32.38
N MET A 1248 15.90 20.74 -31.87
CA MET A 1248 14.77 21.33 -32.58
C MET A 1248 14.48 22.71 -32.00
N THR A 1249 14.40 23.74 -32.86
CA THR A 1249 14.05 25.10 -32.44
C THR A 1249 12.70 25.48 -33.01
N VAL A 1250 11.78 25.92 -32.16
CA VAL A 1250 10.42 26.36 -32.49
C VAL A 1250 10.21 27.73 -31.85
N GLY A 1251 10.17 28.80 -32.65
CA GLY A 1251 10.18 30.15 -32.09
C GLY A 1251 11.45 30.41 -31.27
N ASP A 1252 11.28 30.83 -30.02
CA ASP A 1252 12.31 31.06 -29.00
C ASP A 1252 12.69 29.79 -28.20
N ARG A 1253 11.90 28.71 -28.29
CA ARG A 1253 12.11 27.48 -27.52
C ARG A 1253 12.97 26.46 -28.28
N THR A 1254 13.87 25.77 -27.56
CA THR A 1254 14.73 24.71 -28.11
C THR A 1254 14.58 23.41 -27.33
N VAL A 1255 14.25 22.31 -28.03
CA VAL A 1255 14.18 20.96 -27.46
C VAL A 1255 15.39 20.15 -27.93
N THR A 1256 16.12 19.52 -27.01
CA THR A 1256 17.27 18.66 -27.32
C THR A 1256 16.93 17.19 -27.07
N ARG A 1257 17.31 16.32 -28.00
CA ARG A 1257 17.28 14.86 -27.85
C ARG A 1257 18.65 14.29 -28.17
N THR A 1258 18.98 13.19 -27.51
CA THR A 1258 20.26 12.52 -27.65
C THR A 1258 20.05 11.11 -28.20
N VAL A 1259 20.83 10.74 -29.21
CA VAL A 1259 20.87 9.38 -29.75
C VAL A 1259 22.30 8.88 -29.68
N THR A 1260 22.47 7.65 -29.20
CA THR A 1260 23.76 6.98 -29.18
C THR A 1260 23.98 6.28 -30.51
N VAL A 1261 25.07 6.59 -31.21
CA VAL A 1261 25.53 5.83 -32.37
C VAL A 1261 26.64 4.90 -31.91
N ARG A 1262 26.39 3.58 -31.91
CA ARG A 1262 27.41 2.57 -31.60
C ARG A 1262 28.12 2.21 -32.90
N VAL A 1263 29.38 2.64 -33.02
CA VAL A 1263 30.23 2.28 -34.16
C VAL A 1263 30.87 0.94 -33.88
N VAL A 1264 30.57 -0.04 -34.72
CA VAL A 1264 31.19 -1.37 -34.73
C VAL A 1264 32.16 -1.49 -35.90
N ARG A 1265 33.03 -2.50 -35.83
CA ARG A 1265 34.11 -2.67 -36.80
C ARG A 1265 33.58 -3.12 -38.14
#